data_AF-A0AAW0W152-F1
#
_entry.id   AF-A0AAW0W152-F1
#
_cell.length_a   1.000
_cell.length_b   1.000
_cell.length_c   1.000
_cell.angle_alpha   90.00
_cell.angle_beta   90.00
_cell.angle_gamma   90.00
#
_symmetry.space_group_name_H-M   'P 1'
#
loop_
_entity.id
_entity.type
_entity.pdbx_description
1 polymer ?
#
loop_
_entity_poly.entity_id
_entity_poly.type
_entity_poly.pdbx_seq_one_letter_code
_entity_poly.pdbx_strand_id
1 'polypeptide(L)'
;MPIESSFVTSLMIQALEMCLNSHRCRGKASLVPYQDDKEKGVNLLENTRLTSSFHDLVSHLRERGQDYLALCMCLLLAQRYDSLGIQSSLSGCTPSWEQVFTILLKVIGSTRVDVPLAVSLLILLMKKEALKVLNELIKRFGFDYSRLLSIATVGRDYCILHALSEVKEQFELLMKRAQWGKRLADLNVSFKEAFKGDTRALNHVQGNLVSHPDCTFSILYDYCHDFNLDVTDALLHYLETTLHSWTPELSTENNDIDSIVHVEPPHALLSKCQAIVAEITNKTLLRQMLLEQLNTLSSYNFELIELVLQQLILLEQDSHELDMLRRGLNVVSFLRTYARQSAVSDQEIDDWVTSHPQSLGPPEIAKYRLPFHSLYRRSKTVMKIIEAELNIGNIDVWLQASPTLKLNSDQLCMIATQNTVSKTLEACERSKIKTSPSVSELNSVKTTEWQLCSSNSALLSQVRTVISKIKHNELAAACANWVVNKLPPGADKVEAAEKCKLLAKQWDVKDAKISEACSRMSTRHQQLAIEHALHKYCLAEDQYLALIRTPEELIFALYQHPSLDSLATLATHTMPDINGCVSDICSIIGYNQVFIQLDLLEKWLPPPESGEGGGSEETVTNFKITLDPSAASLTDSSDDTSLSRVIYLLRCCPQNEAVGYLLNRALNEETGFSATLRLRALRCLLAIADEETIREHCPKGISSIRSQLQTMTYVSRLEALGHATSVQQFNTMDKCALIEGLWRSQRHNPTALILLTDLCHDYQVTKASLWGAVLNQVQNFVKSGQMEIGRLERILLQVKSLPHLWIVPALTVAWTTLINYPFTKASYPVSEQSLASCLHSVDLLLRHCPVIISIAPLLKYCATLQLPMLALAIAAADQVEGHDLQDLASQTPVATLRSQYQELKSTFTFPKSVEDLLECLE
;
A
#
# COMPACT_ATOMS: atom_id res chain seq x y z
N MET A 1 64.90 50.64 -56.57
CA MET A 1 64.90 49.86 -57.81
C MET A 1 65.58 48.52 -57.53
N PRO A 2 64.94 47.37 -57.78
CA PRO A 2 65.59 46.08 -57.62
C PRO A 2 66.50 45.88 -58.82
N ILE A 3 67.81 45.98 -58.60
CA ILE A 3 68.77 45.53 -59.61
C ILE A 3 68.78 44.01 -59.49
N GLU A 4 68.45 43.31 -60.57
CA GLU A 4 68.45 41.85 -60.61
C GLU A 4 69.79 41.31 -60.11
N SER A 5 69.74 40.42 -59.10
CA SER A 5 70.96 39.92 -58.45
C SER A 5 71.89 39.22 -59.44
N SER A 6 71.33 38.61 -60.50
CA SER A 6 72.05 38.00 -61.62
C SER A 6 72.97 39.00 -62.33
N PHE A 7 72.48 40.22 -62.55
CA PHE A 7 73.23 41.28 -63.22
C PHE A 7 74.38 41.77 -62.35
N VAL A 8 74.16 41.90 -61.04
CA VAL A 8 75.21 42.31 -60.09
C VAL A 8 76.28 41.22 -59.92
N THR A 9 75.89 39.94 -59.85
CA THR A 9 76.84 38.83 -59.82
C THR A 9 77.66 38.73 -61.11
N SER A 10 77.02 38.85 -62.28
CA SER A 10 77.74 38.82 -63.55
C SER A 10 78.68 40.01 -63.69
N LEU A 11 78.25 41.20 -63.27
CA LEU A 11 79.04 42.41 -63.33
C LEU A 11 80.20 42.37 -62.32
N MET A 12 80.00 41.84 -61.11
CA MET A 12 81.09 41.65 -60.14
C MET A 12 82.05 40.53 -60.54
N ILE A 13 81.57 39.42 -61.09
CA ILE A 13 82.43 38.35 -61.63
C ILE A 13 83.24 38.88 -62.81
N GLN A 14 82.61 39.62 -63.74
CA GLN A 14 83.33 40.27 -64.84
C GLN A 14 84.30 41.34 -64.34
N ALA A 15 83.94 42.14 -63.34
CA ALA A 15 84.83 43.14 -62.76
C ALA A 15 86.02 42.49 -62.04
N LEU A 16 85.80 41.37 -61.35
CA LEU A 16 86.85 40.57 -60.71
C LEU A 16 87.73 39.87 -61.73
N GLU A 17 87.17 39.27 -62.79
CA GLU A 17 87.93 38.72 -63.90
C GLU A 17 88.72 39.80 -64.64
N MET A 18 88.17 41.00 -64.81
CA MET A 18 88.85 42.14 -65.42
C MET A 18 90.01 42.64 -64.55
N CYS A 19 89.81 42.79 -63.24
CA CYS A 19 90.87 43.16 -62.30
C CYS A 19 91.96 42.08 -62.19
N LEU A 20 91.59 40.80 -62.30
CA LEU A 20 92.54 39.69 -62.27
C LEU A 20 93.28 39.52 -63.60
N ASN A 21 92.64 39.83 -64.74
CA ASN A 21 93.26 39.75 -66.07
C ASN A 21 94.14 40.97 -66.39
N SER A 22 93.89 42.14 -65.78
CA SER A 22 94.73 43.34 -65.97
C SER A 22 96.14 43.22 -65.38
N HIS A 23 96.42 42.18 -64.58
CA HIS A 23 97.75 41.93 -63.98
C HIS A 23 98.58 40.83 -64.67
N ARG A 24 98.23 40.40 -65.90
CA ARG A 24 99.15 39.56 -66.72
C ARG A 24 100.23 40.43 -67.39
N CYS A 25 101.41 40.54 -66.77
CA CYS A 25 102.61 41.10 -67.39
C CYS A 25 103.04 40.30 -68.63
N ARG A 26 103.06 40.94 -69.81
CA ARG A 26 103.74 40.44 -71.02
C ARG A 26 105.23 40.69 -70.92
N GLY A 27 106.04 39.64 -71.02
CA GLY A 27 107.49 39.75 -71.21
C GLY A 27 108.10 38.44 -71.71
N LYS A 28 108.21 38.29 -73.03
CA LYS A 28 109.15 37.35 -73.67
C LYS A 28 110.40 38.15 -74.04
N ALA A 29 111.59 37.71 -73.62
CA ALA A 29 112.80 37.65 -74.46
C ALA A 29 113.99 37.04 -73.70
N SER A 30 114.84 36.37 -74.47
CA SER A 30 115.92 35.45 -74.11
C SER A 30 117.24 36.09 -73.64
N LEU A 31 118.04 35.27 -72.92
CA LEU A 31 119.52 35.20 -72.85
C LEU A 31 120.30 36.23 -71.97
N VAL A 32 120.52 35.88 -70.68
CA VAL A 32 121.78 35.76 -69.86
C VAL A 32 122.89 36.85 -69.98
N PRO A 33 123.69 37.20 -68.94
CA PRO A 33 123.44 37.56 -67.52
C PRO A 33 124.21 38.84 -67.05
N TYR A 34 123.74 39.56 -66.02
CA TYR A 34 124.54 40.08 -64.88
C TYR A 34 123.74 41.10 -64.05
N GLN A 35 123.88 40.94 -62.72
CA GLN A 35 123.74 41.90 -61.63
C GLN A 35 122.38 42.51 -61.25
N ASP A 36 122.01 42.17 -60.00
CA ASP A 36 121.28 42.92 -58.97
C ASP A 36 120.72 44.30 -59.35
N ASP A 37 119.39 44.46 -59.28
CA ASP A 37 118.74 45.04 -58.08
C ASP A 37 117.19 45.02 -58.18
N LYS A 38 116.54 44.69 -57.06
CA LYS A 38 115.18 45.09 -56.60
C LYS A 38 113.96 44.98 -57.54
N GLU A 39 113.21 43.86 -57.45
CA GLU A 39 111.74 43.86 -57.66
C GLU A 39 111.00 42.60 -57.14
N LYS A 40 111.28 42.15 -55.90
CA LYS A 40 110.55 41.02 -55.26
C LYS A 40 109.67 41.40 -54.06
N GLY A 41 109.59 42.68 -53.70
CA GLY A 41 108.82 43.14 -52.53
C GLY A 41 107.33 43.46 -52.78
N VAL A 42 106.89 43.55 -54.03
CA VAL A 42 105.56 44.08 -54.37
C VAL A 42 104.47 42.99 -54.33
N ASN A 43 104.79 41.74 -54.72
CA ASN A 43 103.81 40.66 -54.82
C ASN A 43 103.28 40.10 -53.48
N LEU A 44 103.99 40.23 -52.35
CA LEU A 44 103.51 39.73 -51.05
C LEU A 44 102.62 40.75 -50.32
N LEU A 45 102.94 42.04 -50.45
CA LEU A 45 102.18 43.15 -49.85
C LEU A 45 100.87 43.43 -50.62
N GLU A 46 100.87 43.26 -51.94
CA GLU A 46 99.65 43.37 -52.74
C GLU A 46 98.69 42.20 -52.48
N ASN A 47 99.20 40.99 -52.33
CA ASN A 47 98.39 39.83 -51.97
C ASN A 47 97.80 39.95 -50.55
N THR A 48 98.52 40.51 -49.58
CA THR A 48 97.98 40.74 -48.22
C THR A 48 96.92 41.85 -48.18
N ARG A 49 97.10 42.93 -48.95
CA ARG A 49 96.08 43.99 -49.12
C ARG A 49 94.83 43.50 -49.84
N LEU A 50 94.99 42.69 -50.88
CA LEU A 50 93.87 42.04 -51.56
C LEU A 50 93.11 41.12 -50.59
N THR A 51 93.80 40.30 -49.79
CA THR A 51 93.13 39.47 -48.77
C THR A 51 92.39 40.29 -47.72
N SER A 52 92.92 41.43 -47.26
CA SER A 52 92.20 42.30 -46.31
C SER A 52 90.98 42.96 -46.96
N SER A 53 91.10 43.46 -48.19
CA SER A 53 89.96 44.07 -48.91
C SER A 53 88.88 43.05 -49.28
N PHE A 54 89.26 41.80 -49.59
CA PHE A 54 88.31 40.71 -49.76
C PHE A 54 87.66 40.30 -48.44
N HIS A 55 88.40 40.30 -47.33
CA HIS A 55 87.84 40.06 -46.01
C HIS A 55 86.85 41.16 -45.60
N ASP A 56 87.17 42.42 -45.88
CA ASP A 56 86.27 43.57 -45.68
C ASP A 56 85.03 43.46 -46.58
N LEU A 57 85.18 43.02 -47.83
CA LEU A 57 84.06 42.77 -48.74
C LEU A 57 83.18 41.61 -48.26
N VAL A 58 83.76 40.51 -47.81
CA VAL A 58 83.04 39.36 -47.23
C VAL A 58 82.31 39.80 -45.95
N SER A 59 82.94 40.60 -45.10
CA SER A 59 82.31 41.21 -43.91
C SER A 59 81.17 42.16 -44.29
N HIS A 60 81.37 43.00 -45.31
CA HIS A 60 80.35 43.92 -45.81
C HIS A 60 79.15 43.18 -46.43
N LEU A 61 79.40 42.13 -47.20
CA LEU A 61 78.36 41.27 -47.76
C LEU A 61 77.58 40.56 -46.65
N ARG A 62 78.25 40.17 -45.56
CA ARG A 62 77.63 39.60 -44.35
C ARG A 62 76.75 40.61 -43.62
N GLU A 63 77.23 41.83 -43.39
CA GLU A 63 76.45 42.93 -42.79
C GLU A 63 75.20 43.28 -43.63
N ARG A 64 75.29 43.10 -44.95
CA ARG A 64 74.18 43.30 -45.90
C ARG A 64 73.26 42.08 -46.06
N GLY A 65 73.51 40.98 -45.34
CA GLY A 65 72.71 39.76 -45.36
C GLY A 65 72.87 38.88 -46.61
N GLN A 66 73.91 39.10 -47.41
CA GLN A 66 74.23 38.35 -48.64
C GLN A 66 75.21 37.18 -48.38
N ASP A 67 74.87 36.33 -47.42
CA ASP A 67 75.76 35.28 -46.90
C ASP A 67 76.19 34.23 -47.96
N TYR A 68 75.31 33.91 -48.91
CA TYR A 68 75.61 32.95 -49.99
C TYR A 68 76.67 33.48 -50.96
N LEU A 69 76.60 34.77 -51.31
CA LEU A 69 77.59 35.47 -52.13
C LEU A 69 78.93 35.54 -51.39
N ALA A 70 78.89 35.84 -50.09
CA ALA A 70 80.07 35.79 -49.24
C ALA A 70 80.70 34.38 -49.21
N LEU A 71 79.89 33.31 -49.18
CA LEU A 71 80.38 31.93 -49.19
C LEU A 71 81.01 31.56 -50.53
N CYS A 72 80.36 31.91 -51.64
CA CYS A 72 80.91 31.68 -52.98
C CYS A 72 82.26 32.38 -53.15
N MET A 73 82.40 33.61 -52.64
CA MET A 73 83.66 34.34 -52.64
C MET A 73 84.73 33.63 -51.80
N CYS A 74 84.39 33.16 -50.58
CA CYS A 74 85.31 32.37 -49.75
C CYS A 74 85.77 31.07 -50.44
N LEU A 75 84.86 30.34 -51.10
CA LEU A 75 85.17 29.09 -51.81
C LEU A 75 86.04 29.33 -53.06
N LEU A 76 85.75 30.36 -53.84
CA LEU A 76 86.54 30.74 -55.01
C LEU A 76 87.96 31.18 -54.62
N LEU A 77 88.08 31.89 -53.50
CA LEU A 77 89.39 32.25 -52.92
C LEU A 77 90.12 30.99 -52.45
N ALA A 78 89.49 30.11 -51.68
CA ALA A 78 90.10 28.85 -51.23
C ALA A 78 90.58 27.97 -52.39
N GLN A 79 89.78 27.80 -53.45
CA GLN A 79 90.17 27.06 -54.66
C GLN A 79 91.37 27.68 -55.38
N ARG A 80 91.45 29.02 -55.45
CA ARG A 80 92.58 29.72 -56.04
C ARG A 80 93.84 29.58 -55.20
N TYR A 81 93.74 29.66 -53.87
CA TYR A 81 94.89 29.47 -52.97
C TYR A 81 95.42 28.03 -52.99
N ASP A 82 94.55 27.02 -53.04
CA ASP A 82 94.95 25.61 -53.22
C ASP A 82 95.67 25.39 -54.56
N SER A 83 95.21 26.04 -55.65
CA SER A 83 95.87 25.97 -56.96
C SER A 83 97.26 26.64 -57.00
N LEU A 84 97.55 27.51 -56.02
CA LEU A 84 98.81 28.27 -55.90
C LEU A 84 99.80 27.66 -54.89
N GLY A 85 99.42 26.61 -54.15
CA GLY A 85 100.31 25.87 -53.23
C GLY A 85 100.75 26.63 -51.97
N ILE A 86 100.05 27.72 -51.60
CA ILE A 86 100.40 28.56 -50.43
C ILE A 86 99.63 28.07 -49.20
N GLN A 87 100.22 27.14 -48.44
CA GLN A 87 99.59 26.55 -47.25
C GLN A 87 99.63 27.43 -45.98
N SER A 88 100.36 28.55 -45.98
CA SER A 88 100.71 29.28 -44.75
C SER A 88 99.73 30.38 -44.30
N SER A 89 98.63 30.62 -45.02
CA SER A 89 97.63 31.64 -44.64
C SER A 89 96.18 31.21 -44.86
N LEU A 90 95.84 29.96 -44.54
CA LEU A 90 94.45 29.48 -44.61
C LEU A 90 93.55 29.97 -43.45
N SER A 91 94.10 30.62 -42.42
CA SER A 91 93.38 31.03 -41.19
C SER A 91 92.42 32.22 -41.34
N GLY A 92 91.73 32.31 -42.48
CA GLY A 92 90.76 33.36 -42.79
C GLY A 92 89.97 33.13 -44.09
N CYS A 93 90.31 32.11 -44.89
CA CYS A 93 89.62 31.76 -46.13
C CYS A 93 88.73 30.50 -46.02
N THR A 94 88.83 29.73 -44.93
CA THR A 94 87.89 28.63 -44.65
C THR A 94 86.54 29.21 -44.21
N PRO A 95 85.41 28.72 -44.72
CA PRO A 95 84.10 29.23 -44.34
C PRO A 95 83.91 29.09 -42.83
N SER A 96 83.55 30.19 -42.16
CA SER A 96 83.34 30.15 -40.71
C SER A 96 82.09 29.36 -40.37
N TRP A 97 82.08 28.66 -39.24
CA TRP A 97 80.90 27.92 -38.79
C TRP A 97 79.67 28.83 -38.62
N GLU A 98 79.85 30.12 -38.30
CA GLU A 98 78.78 31.12 -38.20
C GLU A 98 78.14 31.44 -39.57
N GLN A 99 78.96 31.52 -40.62
CA GLN A 99 78.50 31.75 -41.99
C GLN A 99 77.73 30.54 -42.51
N VAL A 100 78.29 29.34 -42.32
CA VAL A 100 77.62 28.08 -42.68
C VAL A 100 76.34 27.89 -41.89
N PHE A 101 76.32 28.21 -40.59
CA PHE A 101 75.12 28.18 -39.75
C PHE A 101 74.03 29.14 -40.24
N THR A 102 74.38 30.36 -40.64
CA THR A 102 73.41 31.36 -41.15
C THR A 102 72.77 30.92 -42.47
N ILE A 103 73.55 30.29 -43.35
CA ILE A 103 73.06 29.75 -44.62
C ILE A 103 72.21 28.50 -44.36
N LEU A 104 72.66 27.58 -43.50
CA LEU A 104 71.89 26.39 -43.12
C LEU A 104 70.57 26.76 -42.44
N LEU A 105 70.52 27.82 -41.63
CA LEU A 105 69.27 28.34 -41.07
C LEU A 105 68.27 28.75 -42.16
N LYS A 106 68.74 29.34 -43.26
CA LYS A 106 67.91 29.71 -44.42
C LYS A 106 67.49 28.48 -45.23
N VAL A 107 68.41 27.54 -45.46
CA VAL A 107 68.15 26.30 -46.22
C VAL A 107 67.15 25.40 -45.49
N ILE A 108 67.34 25.18 -44.19
CA ILE A 108 66.47 24.36 -43.33
C ILE A 108 65.17 25.10 -43.00
N GLY A 109 65.21 26.44 -42.91
CA GLY A 109 64.03 27.27 -42.68
C GLY A 109 63.07 27.37 -43.87
N SER A 110 63.50 26.93 -45.06
CA SER A 110 62.73 26.97 -46.30
C SER A 110 61.64 25.90 -46.37
N THR A 111 60.63 26.09 -47.24
CA THR A 111 59.52 25.15 -47.41
C THR A 111 59.92 23.84 -48.08
N ARG A 112 61.05 23.82 -48.80
CA ARG A 112 61.65 22.64 -49.43
C ARG A 112 63.12 22.58 -49.08
N VAL A 113 63.46 21.76 -48.09
CA VAL A 113 64.85 21.63 -47.64
C VAL A 113 65.66 20.85 -48.68
N ASP A 114 66.71 21.47 -49.19
CA ASP A 114 67.71 20.82 -50.03
C ASP A 114 68.72 20.08 -49.16
N VAL A 115 68.45 18.80 -48.90
CA VAL A 115 69.28 17.92 -48.06
C VAL A 115 70.69 17.76 -48.64
N PRO A 116 70.90 17.48 -49.95
CA PRO A 116 72.23 17.45 -50.55
C PRO A 116 73.02 18.75 -50.35
N LEU A 117 72.39 19.91 -50.56
CA LEU A 117 73.04 21.21 -50.32
C LEU A 117 73.41 21.37 -48.84
N ALA A 118 72.50 21.07 -47.91
CA ALA A 118 72.77 21.18 -46.48
C ALA A 118 73.91 20.25 -46.02
N VAL A 119 73.96 19.02 -46.52
CA VAL A 119 75.07 18.08 -46.25
C VAL A 119 76.38 18.61 -46.84
N SER A 120 76.36 19.11 -48.09
CA SER A 120 77.55 19.67 -48.73
C SER A 120 78.14 20.87 -47.99
N LEU A 121 77.28 21.72 -47.40
CA LEU A 121 77.69 22.85 -46.58
C LEU A 121 78.34 22.41 -45.26
N LEU A 122 77.92 21.29 -44.68
CA LEU A 122 78.52 20.73 -43.46
C LEU A 122 79.87 20.07 -43.71
N ILE A 123 80.09 19.50 -44.90
CA ILE A 123 81.38 18.92 -45.30
C ILE A 123 82.50 19.98 -45.34
N LEU A 124 82.15 21.25 -45.57
CA LEU A 124 83.09 22.37 -45.57
C LEU A 124 83.66 22.70 -44.18
N LEU A 125 83.10 22.15 -43.10
CA LEU A 125 83.50 22.40 -41.72
C LEU A 125 84.31 21.24 -41.14
N MET A 126 85.12 21.53 -40.11
CA MET A 126 85.76 20.48 -39.31
C MET A 126 84.71 19.65 -38.56
N LYS A 127 84.95 18.35 -38.35
CA LYS A 127 83.97 17.43 -37.73
C LYS A 127 83.34 17.96 -36.43
N LYS A 128 84.14 18.55 -35.54
CA LYS A 128 83.68 19.13 -34.28
C LYS A 128 82.80 20.37 -34.47
N GLU A 129 83.04 21.16 -35.51
CA GLU A 129 82.30 22.38 -35.84
C GLU A 129 80.98 22.04 -36.53
N ALA A 130 80.97 21.09 -37.46
CA ALA A 130 79.75 20.59 -38.10
C ALA A 130 78.75 20.05 -37.05
N LEU A 131 79.23 19.27 -36.07
CA LEU A 131 78.39 18.77 -34.97
C LEU A 131 77.92 19.89 -34.02
N LYS A 132 78.74 20.93 -33.79
CA LYS A 132 78.32 22.13 -33.05
C LYS A 132 77.21 22.88 -33.79
N VAL A 133 77.35 23.06 -35.10
CA VAL A 133 76.35 23.70 -35.96
C VAL A 133 75.03 22.93 -35.92
N LEU A 134 75.06 21.61 -36.07
CA LEU A 134 73.86 20.76 -35.97
C LEU A 134 73.19 20.86 -34.60
N ASN A 135 73.96 20.84 -33.50
CA ASN A 135 73.41 21.01 -32.14
C ASN A 135 72.78 22.39 -31.92
N GLU A 136 73.38 23.45 -32.46
CA GLU A 136 72.85 24.81 -32.34
C GLU A 136 71.59 25.02 -33.18
N LEU A 137 71.51 24.35 -34.35
CA LEU A 137 70.28 24.29 -35.15
C LEU A 137 69.16 23.58 -34.38
N ILE A 138 69.43 22.45 -33.72
CA ILE A 138 68.45 21.74 -32.89
C ILE A 138 67.90 22.65 -31.79
N LYS A 139 68.77 23.37 -31.06
CA LYS A 139 68.33 24.32 -30.01
C LYS A 139 67.47 25.45 -30.58
N ARG A 140 67.82 25.97 -31.75
CA ARG A 140 67.16 27.15 -32.35
C ARG A 140 65.79 26.85 -32.92
N PHE A 141 65.59 25.65 -33.49
CA PHE A 141 64.30 25.23 -34.02
C PHE A 141 63.38 24.60 -32.95
N GLY A 142 63.90 24.28 -31.77
CA GLY A 142 63.10 23.95 -30.59
C GLY A 142 62.20 22.73 -30.83
N PHE A 143 60.89 22.95 -30.95
CA PHE A 143 59.87 21.91 -31.18
C PHE A 143 59.24 21.96 -32.59
N ASP A 144 59.87 22.63 -33.56
CA ASP A 144 59.44 22.55 -34.96
C ASP A 144 59.84 21.20 -35.55
N TYR A 145 58.96 20.21 -35.39
CA TYR A 145 59.22 18.82 -35.77
C TYR A 145 59.54 18.63 -37.25
N SER A 146 59.01 19.48 -38.14
CA SER A 146 59.26 19.42 -39.58
C SER A 146 60.72 19.78 -39.92
N ARG A 147 61.24 20.81 -39.26
CA ARG A 147 62.60 21.29 -39.43
C ARG A 147 63.60 20.43 -38.67
N LEU A 148 63.23 19.93 -37.49
CA LEU A 148 64.01 18.94 -36.75
C LEU A 148 64.20 17.64 -37.54
N LEU A 149 63.16 17.17 -38.24
CA LEU A 149 63.27 16.00 -39.12
C LEU A 149 64.32 16.25 -40.20
N SER A 150 64.29 17.43 -40.81
CA SER A 150 65.23 17.84 -41.85
C SER A 150 66.68 17.95 -41.31
N ILE A 151 66.86 18.45 -40.09
CA ILE A 151 68.16 18.48 -39.41
C ILE A 151 68.65 17.07 -39.10
N ALA A 152 67.77 16.19 -38.64
CA ALA A 152 68.09 14.80 -38.34
C ALA A 152 68.49 14.01 -39.60
N THR A 153 67.82 14.23 -40.73
CA THR A 153 68.20 13.63 -42.02
C THR A 153 69.56 14.13 -42.50
N VAL A 154 69.82 15.44 -42.40
CA VAL A 154 71.11 16.04 -42.78
C VAL A 154 72.22 15.53 -41.85
N GLY A 155 71.98 15.44 -40.54
CA GLY A 155 72.92 14.91 -39.56
C GLY A 155 73.23 13.44 -39.78
N ARG A 156 72.21 12.61 -40.09
CA ARG A 156 72.38 11.19 -40.43
C ARG A 156 73.23 11.02 -41.69
N ASP A 157 72.89 11.71 -42.77
CA ASP A 157 73.58 11.59 -44.06
C ASP A 157 75.04 12.09 -43.96
N TYR A 158 75.28 13.15 -43.19
CA TYR A 158 76.63 13.59 -42.83
C TYR A 158 77.41 12.52 -42.01
N CYS A 159 76.75 11.88 -41.04
CA CYS A 159 77.39 10.82 -40.24
C CYS A 159 77.70 9.56 -41.07
N ILE A 160 76.87 9.24 -42.08
CA ILE A 160 77.13 8.15 -43.05
C ILE A 160 78.39 8.45 -43.86
N LEU A 161 78.53 9.67 -44.37
CA LEU A 161 79.71 10.08 -45.16
C LEU A 161 81.01 10.07 -44.36
N HIS A 162 80.94 10.29 -43.04
CA HIS A 162 82.10 10.34 -42.14
C HIS A 162 82.29 9.10 -41.24
N ALA A 163 81.49 8.05 -41.44
CA ALA A 163 81.50 6.78 -40.68
C ALA A 163 81.41 6.95 -39.14
N LEU A 164 80.54 7.84 -38.66
CA LEU A 164 80.34 8.11 -37.22
C LEU A 164 79.14 7.31 -36.67
N SER A 165 79.35 6.08 -36.21
CA SER A 165 78.26 5.17 -35.81
C SER A 165 77.46 5.64 -34.60
N GLU A 166 78.11 6.04 -33.50
CA GLU A 166 77.43 6.44 -32.25
C GLU A 166 76.58 7.71 -32.43
N VAL A 167 77.10 8.69 -33.19
CA VAL A 167 76.40 9.95 -33.44
C VAL A 167 75.28 9.76 -34.46
N LYS A 168 75.44 8.83 -35.40
CA LYS A 168 74.37 8.43 -36.33
C LYS A 168 73.16 7.89 -35.57
N GLU A 169 73.36 7.02 -34.57
CA GLU A 169 72.25 6.50 -33.74
C GLU A 169 71.49 7.61 -33.01
N GLN A 170 72.20 8.65 -32.53
CA GLN A 170 71.57 9.82 -31.90
C GLN A 170 70.71 10.62 -32.88
N PHE A 171 71.18 10.81 -34.12
CA PHE A 171 70.39 11.47 -35.18
C PHE A 171 69.23 10.61 -35.68
N GLU A 172 69.37 9.28 -35.71
CA GLU A 172 68.27 8.36 -36.02
C GLU A 172 67.19 8.36 -34.93
N LEU A 173 67.59 8.42 -33.66
CA LEU A 173 66.65 8.60 -32.55
C LEU A 173 65.97 9.98 -32.59
N LEU A 174 66.71 11.04 -32.91
CA LEU A 174 66.15 12.39 -33.11
C LEU A 174 65.15 12.40 -34.28
N MET A 175 65.46 11.67 -35.36
CA MET A 175 64.60 11.51 -36.52
C MET A 175 63.28 10.84 -36.12
N LYS A 176 63.33 9.72 -35.38
CA LYS A 176 62.13 9.03 -34.85
C LYS A 176 61.30 9.95 -33.96
N ARG A 177 61.93 10.66 -33.02
CA ARG A 177 61.25 11.61 -32.13
C ARG A 177 60.59 12.78 -32.89
N ALA A 178 61.24 13.29 -33.94
CA ALA A 178 60.67 14.33 -34.78
C ALA A 178 59.52 13.82 -35.66
N GLN A 179 59.61 12.59 -36.18
CA GLN A 179 58.51 11.95 -36.91
C GLN A 179 57.28 11.79 -36.02
N TRP A 180 57.45 11.29 -34.80
CA TRP A 180 56.37 11.15 -33.83
C TRP A 180 55.84 12.49 -33.34
N GLY A 181 56.71 13.48 -33.10
CA GLY A 181 56.26 14.83 -32.79
C GLY A 181 55.37 15.44 -33.87
N LYS A 182 55.67 15.18 -35.14
CA LYS A 182 54.82 15.59 -36.27
C LYS A 182 53.49 14.81 -36.32
N ARG A 183 53.56 13.47 -36.29
CA ARG A 183 52.37 12.59 -36.33
C ARG A 183 51.41 12.86 -35.16
N LEU A 184 51.94 13.07 -33.96
CA LEU A 184 51.15 13.39 -32.77
C LEU A 184 50.60 14.82 -32.80
N ALA A 185 51.34 15.77 -33.37
CA ALA A 185 50.82 17.12 -33.59
C ALA A 185 49.62 17.12 -34.55
N ASP A 186 49.64 16.27 -35.58
CA ASP A 186 48.50 16.08 -36.49
C ASP A 186 47.26 15.50 -35.76
N LEU A 187 47.47 14.71 -34.70
CA LEU A 187 46.45 14.17 -33.79
C LEU A 187 46.15 15.09 -32.57
N ASN A 188 46.67 16.31 -32.55
CA ASN A 188 46.57 17.25 -31.41
C ASN A 188 47.09 16.71 -30.05
N VAL A 189 48.00 15.73 -30.04
CA VAL A 189 48.64 15.20 -28.83
C VAL A 189 50.00 15.86 -28.62
N SER A 190 50.22 16.42 -27.42
CA SER A 190 51.50 17.07 -27.08
C SER A 190 52.63 16.06 -26.86
N PHE A 191 53.73 16.18 -27.62
CA PHE A 191 54.93 15.35 -27.48
C PHE A 191 56.12 16.08 -26.81
N LYS A 192 55.94 17.30 -26.31
CA LYS A 192 57.05 18.16 -25.85
C LYS A 192 57.84 17.57 -24.68
N GLU A 193 57.17 16.95 -23.73
CA GLU A 193 57.79 16.35 -22.54
C GLU A 193 58.45 15.01 -22.88
N ALA A 194 57.76 14.18 -23.67
CA ALA A 194 58.24 12.89 -24.14
C ALA A 194 59.42 13.00 -25.12
N PHE A 195 59.60 14.15 -25.78
CA PHE A 195 60.71 14.39 -26.71
C PHE A 195 62.10 14.23 -26.06
N LYS A 196 62.22 14.42 -24.74
CA LYS A 196 63.49 14.21 -24.02
C LYS A 196 63.82 12.71 -23.83
N GLY A 197 62.82 11.84 -23.91
CA GLY A 197 62.96 10.38 -23.75
C GLY A 197 62.67 9.87 -22.35
N ASP A 198 62.02 10.66 -21.50
CA ASP A 198 61.62 10.22 -20.17
C ASP A 198 60.53 9.13 -20.29
N THR A 199 60.79 7.95 -19.73
CA THR A 199 59.89 6.77 -19.83
C THR A 199 58.48 7.08 -19.32
N ARG A 200 58.36 7.88 -18.25
CA ARG A 200 57.07 8.34 -17.72
C ARG A 200 56.30 9.22 -18.69
N ALA A 201 57.00 10.12 -19.37
CA ALA A 201 56.39 11.01 -20.37
C ALA A 201 55.98 10.23 -21.63
N LEU A 202 56.78 9.24 -22.06
CA LEU A 202 56.43 8.35 -23.16
C LEU A 202 55.17 7.51 -22.87
N ASN A 203 55.04 6.99 -21.64
CA ASN A 203 53.84 6.28 -21.18
C ASN A 203 52.64 7.22 -21.03
N HIS A 204 52.85 8.47 -20.63
CA HIS A 204 51.77 9.46 -20.58
C HIS A 204 51.23 9.78 -21.99
N VAL A 205 52.11 9.93 -22.98
CA VAL A 205 51.71 10.09 -24.38
C VAL A 205 50.99 8.85 -24.91
N GLN A 206 51.42 7.65 -24.52
CA GLN A 206 50.72 6.40 -24.85
C GLN A 206 49.28 6.41 -24.31
N GLY A 207 49.07 6.82 -23.06
CA GLY A 207 47.71 6.95 -22.48
C GLY A 207 46.86 7.98 -23.22
N ASN A 208 47.45 9.12 -23.59
CA ASN A 208 46.76 10.16 -24.37
C ASN A 208 46.40 9.66 -25.79
N LEU A 209 47.29 8.88 -26.41
CA LEU A 209 47.06 8.29 -27.73
C LEU A 209 45.94 7.24 -27.67
N VAL A 210 45.94 6.38 -26.65
CA VAL A 210 44.90 5.39 -26.38
C VAL A 210 43.52 6.04 -26.19
N SER A 211 43.47 7.20 -25.55
CA SER A 211 42.24 7.96 -25.31
C SER A 211 41.73 8.70 -26.56
N HIS A 212 42.52 8.80 -27.63
CA HIS A 212 42.15 9.56 -28.83
C HIS A 212 41.19 8.76 -29.75
N PRO A 213 40.12 9.36 -30.29
CA PRO A 213 39.12 8.65 -31.10
C PRO A 213 39.72 7.98 -32.35
N ASP A 214 40.60 8.68 -33.05
CA ASP A 214 41.24 8.23 -34.31
C ASP A 214 42.47 7.33 -34.10
N CYS A 215 42.80 6.99 -32.85
CA CYS A 215 43.87 6.04 -32.59
C CYS A 215 43.49 4.67 -33.18
N THR A 216 44.42 4.07 -33.92
CA THR A 216 44.29 2.74 -34.52
C THR A 216 45.41 1.83 -34.02
N PHE A 217 45.20 0.52 -34.12
CA PHE A 217 46.21 -0.49 -33.75
C PHE A 217 47.59 -0.21 -34.38
N SER A 218 47.65 0.14 -35.67
CA SER A 218 48.91 0.40 -36.36
C SER A 218 49.67 1.58 -35.77
N ILE A 219 48.98 2.65 -35.37
CA ILE A 219 49.62 3.83 -34.78
C ILE A 219 50.16 3.49 -33.39
N LEU A 220 49.40 2.75 -32.57
CA LEU A 220 49.84 2.33 -31.25
C LEU A 220 51.03 1.35 -31.33
N TYR A 221 50.96 0.39 -32.26
CA TYR A 221 52.03 -0.59 -32.51
C TYR A 221 53.32 0.09 -32.95
N ASP A 222 53.27 0.97 -33.96
CA ASP A 222 54.44 1.70 -34.45
C ASP A 222 55.07 2.52 -33.32
N TYR A 223 54.25 3.16 -32.46
CA TYR A 223 54.74 3.97 -31.34
C TYR A 223 55.45 3.11 -30.29
N CYS A 224 54.82 2.02 -29.85
CA CYS A 224 55.40 1.11 -28.88
C CYS A 224 56.69 0.46 -29.43
N HIS A 225 56.71 0.08 -30.70
CA HIS A 225 57.89 -0.49 -31.35
C HIS A 225 59.04 0.52 -31.46
N ASP A 226 58.77 1.78 -31.83
CA ASP A 226 59.81 2.80 -32.00
C ASP A 226 60.47 3.24 -30.68
N PHE A 227 59.74 3.16 -29.57
CA PHE A 227 60.21 3.55 -28.23
C PHE A 227 60.46 2.37 -27.29
N ASN A 228 60.41 1.12 -27.77
CA ASN A 228 60.57 -0.11 -26.99
C ASN A 228 59.63 -0.21 -25.77
N LEU A 229 58.36 0.12 -25.96
CA LEU A 229 57.31 -0.05 -24.95
C LEU A 229 56.61 -1.41 -25.12
N ASP A 230 56.04 -1.96 -24.04
CA ASP A 230 55.31 -3.23 -24.12
C ASP A 230 54.00 -3.05 -24.89
N VAL A 231 53.92 -3.70 -26.04
CA VAL A 231 52.75 -3.69 -26.93
C VAL A 231 51.55 -4.36 -26.26
N THR A 232 51.76 -5.42 -25.48
CA THR A 232 50.67 -6.16 -24.81
C THR A 232 50.00 -5.28 -23.77
N ASP A 233 50.78 -4.63 -22.91
CA ASP A 233 50.26 -3.70 -21.90
C ASP A 233 49.58 -2.49 -22.54
N ALA A 234 50.11 -2.00 -23.67
CA ALA A 234 49.49 -0.93 -24.43
C ALA A 234 48.12 -1.32 -25.00
N LEU A 235 47.99 -2.53 -25.54
CA LEU A 235 46.72 -3.04 -26.07
C LEU A 235 45.71 -3.35 -24.97
N LEU A 236 46.15 -3.85 -23.82
CA LEU A 236 45.29 -4.05 -22.65
C LEU A 236 44.73 -2.73 -22.14
N HIS A 237 45.59 -1.71 -22.01
CA HIS A 237 45.15 -0.36 -21.63
C HIS A 237 44.25 0.29 -22.69
N TYR A 238 44.51 0.00 -23.97
CA TYR A 238 43.64 0.44 -25.07
C TYR A 238 42.26 -0.23 -25.02
N LEU A 239 42.20 -1.52 -24.73
CA LEU A 239 40.93 -2.23 -24.55
C LEU A 239 40.17 -1.70 -23.33
N GLU A 240 40.85 -1.50 -22.21
CA GLU A 240 40.26 -0.92 -21.00
C GLU A 240 39.68 0.48 -21.28
N THR A 241 40.44 1.35 -21.94
CA THR A 241 39.99 2.72 -22.23
C THR A 241 38.82 2.72 -23.23
N THR A 242 38.84 1.84 -24.23
CA THR A 242 37.73 1.72 -25.18
C THR A 242 36.46 1.17 -24.52
N LEU A 243 36.57 0.22 -23.61
CA LEU A 243 35.43 -0.29 -22.83
C LEU A 243 34.78 0.79 -21.94
N HIS A 244 35.55 1.76 -21.44
CA HIS A 244 35.02 2.87 -20.63
C HIS A 244 34.65 4.12 -21.44
N SER A 245 34.94 4.14 -22.75
CA SER A 245 34.70 5.31 -23.61
C SER A 245 33.22 5.58 -23.92
N TRP A 246 32.35 4.61 -23.66
CA TRP A 246 30.94 4.71 -23.99
C TRP A 246 30.03 4.34 -22.81
N THR A 247 28.98 5.14 -22.66
CA THR A 247 27.88 4.91 -21.72
C THR A 247 26.56 4.95 -22.46
N PRO A 248 25.59 4.10 -22.10
CA PRO A 248 24.30 4.09 -22.77
C PRO A 248 23.51 5.38 -22.44
N GLU A 249 23.20 6.16 -23.48
CA GLU A 249 22.41 7.40 -23.40
C GLU A 249 20.95 7.14 -23.82
N LEU A 250 20.01 7.88 -23.21
CA LEU A 250 18.58 7.78 -23.51
C LEU A 250 18.24 8.63 -24.75
N SER A 251 17.58 8.04 -25.75
CA SER A 251 16.93 8.80 -26.82
C SER A 251 15.76 9.60 -26.21
N THR A 252 15.73 10.90 -26.45
CA THR A 252 14.83 11.90 -25.83
C THR A 252 13.32 11.71 -26.04
N GLU A 253 12.86 10.59 -26.60
CA GLU A 253 11.47 10.40 -27.05
C GLU A 253 10.59 9.48 -26.17
N ASN A 254 11.15 8.73 -25.21
CA ASN A 254 10.35 7.80 -24.38
C ASN A 254 10.48 8.11 -22.87
N ASN A 255 9.44 8.74 -22.31
CA ASN A 255 9.35 9.11 -20.88
C ASN A 255 8.46 8.17 -20.05
N ASP A 256 8.07 7.00 -20.58
CA ASP A 256 7.25 6.04 -19.85
C ASP A 256 8.12 5.06 -19.05
N ILE A 257 7.95 5.05 -17.73
CA ILE A 257 8.71 4.25 -16.74
C ILE A 257 8.60 2.74 -17.01
N ASP A 258 7.54 2.28 -17.70
CA ASP A 258 7.30 0.87 -18.06
C ASP A 258 7.87 0.45 -19.43
N SER A 259 8.62 1.32 -20.11
CA SER A 259 9.15 1.01 -21.45
C SER A 259 10.51 0.29 -21.39
N ILE A 260 10.67 -0.75 -22.23
CA ILE A 260 11.95 -1.43 -22.42
C ILE A 260 12.86 -0.54 -23.26
N VAL A 261 13.93 -0.03 -22.67
CA VAL A 261 14.91 0.82 -23.37
C VAL A 261 16.01 -0.06 -23.99
N HIS A 262 15.88 -0.31 -25.29
CA HIS A 262 16.94 -0.88 -26.10
C HIS A 262 17.91 0.23 -26.52
N VAL A 263 19.17 0.09 -26.09
CA VAL A 263 20.28 0.96 -26.49
C VAL A 263 21.27 0.10 -27.25
N GLU A 264 21.52 0.43 -28.51
CA GLU A 264 22.56 -0.25 -29.28
C GLU A 264 23.89 0.51 -29.13
N PRO A 265 24.99 -0.19 -28.81
CA PRO A 265 26.29 0.44 -28.81
C PRO A 265 26.67 0.75 -30.27
N PRO A 266 27.53 1.75 -30.52
CA PRO A 266 28.04 1.97 -31.87
C PRO A 266 28.69 0.69 -32.40
N HIS A 267 28.22 0.16 -33.53
CA HIS A 267 28.81 -1.04 -34.15
C HIS A 267 30.33 -0.89 -34.34
N ALA A 268 30.79 0.33 -34.62
CA ALA A 268 32.20 0.69 -34.70
C ALA A 268 32.96 0.42 -33.39
N LEU A 269 32.38 0.67 -32.22
CA LEU A 269 32.99 0.41 -30.92
C LEU A 269 33.14 -1.09 -30.66
N LEU A 270 32.08 -1.88 -30.88
CA LEU A 270 32.14 -3.33 -30.71
C LEU A 270 33.18 -3.98 -31.62
N SER A 271 33.20 -3.54 -32.90
CA SER A 271 34.18 -4.01 -33.89
C SER A 271 35.61 -3.64 -33.47
N LYS A 272 35.80 -2.44 -32.92
CA LYS A 272 37.08 -1.95 -32.39
C LYS A 272 37.55 -2.80 -31.22
N CYS A 273 36.69 -3.07 -30.23
CA CYS A 273 37.02 -3.95 -29.11
C CYS A 273 37.38 -5.37 -29.57
N GLN A 274 36.60 -5.95 -30.49
CA GLN A 274 36.88 -7.28 -31.04
C GLN A 274 38.21 -7.35 -31.82
N ALA A 275 38.51 -6.32 -32.60
CA ALA A 275 39.78 -6.22 -33.32
C ALA A 275 40.97 -6.14 -32.35
N ILE A 276 40.88 -5.34 -31.29
CA ILE A 276 41.93 -5.26 -30.26
C ILE A 276 42.13 -6.61 -29.57
N VAL A 277 41.05 -7.29 -29.20
CA VAL A 277 41.08 -8.62 -28.58
C VAL A 277 41.78 -9.65 -29.46
N ALA A 278 41.56 -9.61 -30.78
CA ALA A 278 42.16 -10.55 -31.72
C ALA A 278 43.70 -10.39 -31.86
N GLU A 279 44.21 -9.17 -31.68
CA GLU A 279 45.65 -8.86 -31.79
C GLU A 279 46.44 -9.18 -30.51
N ILE A 280 45.76 -9.40 -29.37
CA ILE A 280 46.42 -9.70 -28.10
C ILE A 280 46.88 -11.17 -28.08
N THR A 281 48.19 -11.39 -28.12
CA THR A 281 48.80 -12.73 -28.13
C THR A 281 48.72 -13.43 -26.77
N ASN A 282 48.85 -12.68 -25.67
CA ASN A 282 48.85 -13.23 -24.32
C ASN A 282 47.42 -13.36 -23.74
N LYS A 283 46.84 -14.55 -23.92
CA LYS A 283 45.47 -14.86 -23.50
C LYS A 283 45.26 -14.89 -21.98
N THR A 284 46.30 -15.18 -21.18
CA THR A 284 46.15 -15.25 -19.71
C THR A 284 46.03 -13.86 -19.09
N LEU A 285 46.86 -12.91 -19.52
CA LEU A 285 46.75 -11.51 -19.13
C LEU A 285 45.44 -10.89 -19.61
N LEU A 286 45.03 -11.20 -20.85
CA LEU A 286 43.73 -10.78 -21.38
C LEU A 286 42.57 -11.26 -20.51
N ARG A 287 42.56 -12.54 -20.12
CA ARG A 287 41.53 -13.10 -19.23
C ARG A 287 41.51 -12.37 -17.88
N GLN A 288 42.66 -12.15 -17.26
CA GLN A 288 42.75 -11.48 -15.97
C GLN A 288 42.18 -10.05 -16.05
N MET A 289 42.61 -9.29 -17.06
CA MET A 289 42.12 -7.94 -17.27
C MET A 289 40.61 -7.94 -17.57
N LEU A 290 40.08 -8.83 -18.42
CA LEU A 290 38.64 -8.92 -18.67
C LEU A 290 37.83 -9.28 -17.41
N LEU A 291 38.36 -10.10 -16.50
CA LEU A 291 37.73 -10.38 -15.20
C LEU A 291 37.72 -9.16 -14.28
N GLU A 292 38.80 -8.37 -14.28
CA GLU A 292 38.88 -7.10 -13.57
C GLU A 292 37.86 -6.10 -14.16
N GLN A 293 37.77 -6.02 -15.50
CA GLN A 293 36.82 -5.14 -16.20
C GLN A 293 35.36 -5.55 -16.01
N LEU A 294 35.07 -6.86 -15.96
CA LEU A 294 33.75 -7.34 -15.56
C LEU A 294 33.36 -6.82 -14.18
N ASN A 295 34.32 -6.44 -13.32
CA ASN A 295 34.02 -5.91 -12.01
C ASN A 295 33.91 -4.39 -11.90
N THR A 296 34.56 -3.65 -12.80
CA THR A 296 34.64 -2.18 -12.81
C THR A 296 33.62 -1.53 -13.72
N LEU A 297 33.21 -2.21 -14.81
CA LEU A 297 32.24 -1.67 -15.76
C LEU A 297 30.92 -1.28 -15.09
N SER A 298 30.24 -0.26 -15.61
CA SER A 298 28.95 0.19 -15.08
C SER A 298 27.91 -0.94 -15.13
N SER A 299 27.22 -1.17 -14.00
CA SER A 299 26.17 -2.18 -13.84
C SER A 299 25.03 -2.12 -14.86
N TYR A 300 24.88 -1.00 -15.58
CA TYR A 300 23.78 -0.76 -16.52
C TYR A 300 24.21 -0.88 -18.00
N ASN A 301 25.51 -1.08 -18.28
CA ASN A 301 26.05 -1.22 -19.62
C ASN A 301 26.01 -2.70 -20.07
N PHE A 302 24.79 -3.19 -20.29
CA PHE A 302 24.52 -4.58 -20.65
C PHE A 302 25.24 -5.02 -21.92
N GLU A 303 25.41 -4.09 -22.86
CA GLU A 303 26.03 -4.27 -24.16
C GLU A 303 27.51 -4.61 -24.05
N LEU A 304 28.29 -3.83 -23.29
CA LEU A 304 29.71 -4.11 -23.10
C LEU A 304 29.94 -5.27 -22.13
N ILE A 305 29.09 -5.42 -21.10
CA ILE A 305 29.14 -6.58 -20.19
C ILE A 305 28.93 -7.88 -20.96
N GLU A 306 27.95 -7.93 -21.88
CA GLU A 306 27.73 -9.09 -22.74
C GLU A 306 28.96 -9.42 -23.58
N LEU A 307 29.58 -8.41 -24.21
CA LEU A 307 30.80 -8.61 -25.00
C LEU A 307 31.94 -9.18 -24.13
N VAL A 308 32.18 -8.60 -22.95
CA VAL A 308 33.21 -9.08 -22.01
C VAL A 308 32.94 -10.52 -21.59
N LEU A 309 31.69 -10.87 -21.25
CA LEU A 309 31.29 -12.23 -20.89
C LEU A 309 31.48 -13.22 -22.05
N GLN A 310 31.10 -12.84 -23.27
CA GLN A 310 31.32 -13.67 -24.46
C GLN A 310 32.81 -13.93 -24.71
N GLN A 311 33.67 -12.90 -24.60
CA GLN A 311 35.11 -13.07 -24.74
C GLN A 311 35.71 -13.93 -23.62
N LEU A 312 35.27 -13.75 -22.37
CA LEU A 312 35.71 -14.60 -21.25
C LEU A 312 35.33 -16.07 -21.47
N ILE A 313 34.14 -16.37 -21.98
CA ILE A 313 33.70 -17.75 -22.29
C ILE A 313 34.58 -18.39 -23.37
N LEU A 314 35.05 -17.61 -24.36
CA LEU A 314 35.95 -18.12 -25.41
C LEU A 314 37.36 -18.41 -24.90
N LEU A 315 37.79 -17.71 -23.85
CA LEU A 315 39.13 -17.85 -23.26
C LEU A 315 39.16 -18.88 -22.12
N GLU A 316 38.02 -19.16 -21.50
CA GLU A 316 37.91 -20.00 -20.32
C GLU A 316 37.92 -21.49 -20.68
N GLN A 317 38.66 -22.28 -19.89
CA GLN A 317 38.78 -23.73 -20.07
C GLN A 317 38.14 -24.51 -18.91
N ASP A 318 37.97 -23.87 -17.75
CA ASP A 318 37.40 -24.50 -16.57
C ASP A 318 35.87 -24.57 -16.65
N SER A 319 35.30 -25.79 -16.54
CA SER A 319 33.86 -26.01 -16.67
C SER A 319 32.99 -25.24 -15.67
N HIS A 320 33.46 -25.11 -14.42
CA HIS A 320 32.71 -24.41 -13.38
C HIS A 320 32.67 -22.89 -13.60
N GLU A 321 33.78 -22.29 -14.02
CA GLU A 321 33.85 -20.87 -14.36
C GLU A 321 33.04 -20.58 -15.63
N LEU A 322 33.07 -21.48 -16.62
CA LEU A 322 32.22 -21.40 -17.81
C LEU A 322 30.73 -21.36 -17.45
N ASP A 323 30.27 -22.20 -16.52
CA ASP A 323 28.87 -22.19 -16.07
C ASP A 323 28.50 -20.89 -15.34
N MET A 324 29.43 -20.31 -14.56
CA MET A 324 29.23 -19.01 -13.92
C MET A 324 29.13 -17.88 -14.95
N LEU A 325 30.01 -17.85 -15.95
CA LEU A 325 29.99 -16.84 -17.02
C LEU A 325 28.75 -16.97 -17.92
N ARG A 326 28.34 -18.20 -18.26
CA ARG A 326 27.09 -18.47 -18.99
C ARG A 326 25.85 -18.02 -18.21
N ARG A 327 25.85 -18.23 -16.89
CA ARG A 327 24.83 -17.66 -16.02
C ARG A 327 24.83 -16.13 -16.11
N GLY A 328 26.00 -15.49 -16.14
CA GLY A 328 26.13 -14.04 -16.37
C GLY A 328 25.44 -13.58 -17.65
N LEU A 329 25.64 -14.28 -18.77
CA LEU A 329 24.94 -13.98 -20.03
C LEU A 329 23.42 -14.12 -19.90
N ASN A 330 22.95 -15.20 -19.24
CA ASN A 330 21.53 -15.39 -19.02
C ASN A 330 20.94 -14.27 -18.15
N VAL A 331 21.68 -13.77 -17.15
CA VAL A 331 21.28 -12.60 -16.34
C VAL A 331 21.14 -11.36 -17.23
N VAL A 332 22.12 -11.08 -18.10
CA VAL A 332 22.05 -9.93 -19.03
C VAL A 332 20.85 -10.05 -19.98
N SER A 333 20.60 -11.25 -20.51
CA SER A 333 19.45 -11.49 -21.40
C SER A 333 18.12 -11.20 -20.70
N PHE A 334 17.98 -11.63 -19.44
CA PHE A 334 16.82 -11.31 -18.61
C PHE A 334 16.68 -9.81 -18.39
N LEU A 335 17.77 -9.13 -17.99
CA LEU A 335 17.75 -7.70 -17.68
C LEU A 335 17.43 -6.81 -18.89
N ARG A 336 17.77 -7.25 -20.11
CA ARG A 336 17.38 -6.57 -21.35
C ARG A 336 15.89 -6.69 -21.67
N THR A 337 15.25 -7.76 -21.23
CA THR A 337 13.85 -8.06 -21.56
C THR A 337 12.89 -7.59 -20.46
N TYR A 338 13.40 -7.35 -19.26
CA TYR A 338 12.62 -6.93 -18.10
C TYR A 338 12.48 -5.40 -18.06
N ALA A 339 11.22 -4.92 -18.01
CA ALA A 339 10.91 -3.51 -17.78
C ALA A 339 10.84 -3.21 -16.29
N ARG A 340 11.56 -2.18 -15.85
CA ARG A 340 11.60 -1.75 -14.44
C ARG A 340 10.22 -1.25 -13.99
N GLN A 341 9.80 -1.61 -12.78
CA GLN A 341 8.46 -1.31 -12.22
C GLN A 341 8.52 -0.34 -11.03
N SER A 342 9.70 -0.15 -10.44
CA SER A 342 9.89 0.71 -9.28
C SER A 342 11.02 1.73 -9.51
N ALA A 343 10.99 2.82 -8.76
CA ALA A 343 12.07 3.79 -8.77
C ALA A 343 13.39 3.15 -8.29
N VAL A 344 14.50 3.85 -8.54
CA VAL A 344 15.82 3.46 -8.05
C VAL A 344 15.77 3.33 -6.52
N SER A 345 16.18 2.17 -5.99
CA SER A 345 16.15 1.91 -4.55
C SER A 345 17.22 2.73 -3.83
N ASP A 346 16.95 3.22 -2.63
CA ASP A 346 17.96 3.93 -1.81
C ASP A 346 19.24 3.10 -1.64
N GLN A 347 19.10 1.79 -1.48
CA GLN A 347 20.24 0.88 -1.34
C GLN A 347 21.07 0.78 -2.63
N GLU A 348 20.42 0.87 -3.80
CA GLU A 348 21.08 0.89 -5.11
C GLU A 348 21.82 2.21 -5.33
N ILE A 349 21.27 3.32 -4.84
CA ILE A 349 21.94 4.63 -4.82
C ILE A 349 23.17 4.58 -3.91
N ASP A 350 23.05 4.03 -2.71
CA ASP A 350 24.17 3.88 -1.77
C ASP A 350 25.29 3.00 -2.33
N ASP A 351 24.94 1.85 -2.94
CA ASP A 351 25.89 0.94 -3.59
C ASP A 351 26.60 1.64 -4.77
N TRP A 352 25.88 2.49 -5.52
CA TRP A 352 26.45 3.29 -6.61
C TRP A 352 27.41 4.36 -6.10
N VAL A 353 27.01 5.17 -5.12
CA VAL A 353 27.84 6.24 -4.54
C VAL A 353 29.12 5.68 -3.91
N THR A 354 29.04 4.49 -3.30
CA THR A 354 30.20 3.79 -2.74
C THR A 354 31.21 3.38 -3.81
N SER A 355 30.73 2.92 -4.97
CA SER A 355 31.58 2.51 -6.09
C SER A 355 32.07 3.70 -6.95
N HIS A 356 31.33 4.81 -6.95
CA HIS A 356 31.61 6.00 -7.75
C HIS A 356 31.51 7.30 -6.93
N PRO A 357 32.48 7.57 -6.03
CA PRO A 357 32.41 8.68 -5.08
C PRO A 357 32.34 10.08 -5.72
N GLN A 358 32.77 10.20 -6.97
CA GLN A 358 32.78 11.48 -7.71
C GLN A 358 31.50 11.72 -8.51
N SER A 359 30.56 10.77 -8.53
CA SER A 359 29.29 10.90 -9.25
C SER A 359 28.22 11.55 -8.37
N LEU A 360 27.36 12.40 -8.96
CA LEU A 360 26.22 13.02 -8.27
C LEU A 360 25.07 12.03 -7.99
N GLY A 361 25.11 10.84 -8.60
CA GLY A 361 24.08 9.82 -8.52
C GLY A 361 24.23 8.78 -9.63
N PRO A 362 23.38 7.74 -9.63
CA PRO A 362 23.36 6.74 -10.70
C PRO A 362 22.99 7.38 -12.04
N PRO A 363 23.42 6.77 -13.17
CA PRO A 363 23.13 7.29 -14.50
C PRO A 363 21.63 7.28 -14.75
N GLU A 364 21.14 8.18 -15.60
CA GLU A 364 19.71 8.32 -15.92
C GLU A 364 19.07 7.01 -16.41
N ILE A 365 19.83 6.15 -17.08
CA ILE A 365 19.38 4.84 -17.53
C ILE A 365 18.99 3.88 -16.38
N ALA A 366 19.47 4.12 -15.17
CA ALA A 366 19.07 3.35 -13.98
C ALA A 366 17.56 3.44 -13.72
N LYS A 367 16.87 4.49 -14.19
CA LYS A 367 15.40 4.59 -14.11
C LYS A 367 14.67 3.50 -14.89
N TYR A 368 15.32 2.87 -15.87
CA TYR A 368 14.73 1.88 -16.77
C TYR A 368 15.40 0.50 -16.68
N ARG A 369 16.64 0.43 -16.20
CA ARG A 369 17.44 -0.81 -16.12
C ARG A 369 17.79 -1.16 -14.68
N LEU A 370 17.78 -2.45 -14.37
CA LEU A 370 18.24 -2.98 -13.08
C LEU A 370 19.76 -3.26 -13.08
N PRO A 371 20.45 -3.16 -11.93
CA PRO A 371 21.91 -3.30 -11.86
C PRO A 371 22.37 -4.76 -12.01
N PHE A 372 23.21 -5.03 -13.01
CA PHE A 372 23.77 -6.36 -13.28
C PHE A 372 24.61 -6.91 -12.12
N HIS A 373 25.57 -6.13 -11.59
CA HIS A 373 26.55 -6.62 -10.60
C HIS A 373 25.90 -7.14 -9.33
N SER A 374 24.86 -6.46 -8.85
CA SER A 374 24.10 -6.90 -7.68
C SER A 374 23.51 -8.28 -7.90
N LEU A 375 22.80 -8.48 -9.02
CA LEU A 375 22.14 -9.76 -9.36
C LEU A 375 23.14 -10.88 -9.69
N TYR A 376 24.26 -10.55 -10.33
CA TYR A 376 25.29 -11.52 -10.68
C TYR A 376 26.12 -11.99 -9.47
N ARG A 377 26.56 -11.06 -8.60
CA ARG A 377 27.39 -11.40 -7.42
C ARG A 377 26.59 -11.82 -6.19
N ARG A 378 25.26 -11.66 -6.20
CA ARG A 378 24.39 -11.91 -5.03
C ARG A 378 24.81 -11.09 -3.81
N SER A 379 24.90 -9.77 -3.99
CA SER A 379 25.07 -8.85 -2.86
C SER A 379 23.96 -9.04 -1.82
N LYS A 380 24.24 -8.73 -0.55
CA LYS A 380 23.22 -8.68 0.51
C LYS A 380 22.07 -7.73 0.18
N THR A 381 22.30 -6.79 -0.74
CA THR A 381 21.36 -5.75 -1.18
C THR A 381 20.38 -6.22 -2.26
N VAL A 382 20.60 -7.38 -2.88
CA VAL A 382 19.79 -7.89 -4.01
C VAL A 382 18.31 -8.02 -3.67
N MET A 383 17.99 -8.57 -2.49
CA MET A 383 16.59 -8.78 -2.12
C MET A 383 15.86 -7.45 -1.94
N LYS A 384 16.50 -6.40 -1.42
CA LYS A 384 15.87 -5.08 -1.27
C LYS A 384 15.53 -4.44 -2.62
N ILE A 385 16.39 -4.63 -3.63
CA ILE A 385 16.15 -4.15 -4.99
C ILE A 385 14.98 -4.92 -5.63
N ILE A 386 14.99 -6.26 -5.51
CA ILE A 386 13.95 -7.12 -6.07
C ILE A 386 12.60 -6.93 -5.35
N GLU A 387 12.62 -6.70 -4.04
CA GLU A 387 11.43 -6.47 -3.22
C GLU A 387 10.61 -5.29 -3.75
N ALA A 388 11.22 -4.19 -4.18
CA ALA A 388 10.47 -3.05 -4.72
C ALA A 388 9.79 -3.37 -6.08
N GLU A 389 10.39 -4.28 -6.85
CA GLU A 389 9.99 -4.66 -8.20
C GLU A 389 8.86 -5.71 -8.25
N LEU A 390 8.80 -6.61 -7.27
CA LEU A 390 7.87 -7.75 -7.30
C LEU A 390 6.40 -7.37 -7.09
N ASN A 391 5.53 -7.85 -7.98
CA ASN A 391 4.08 -7.77 -7.89
C ASN A 391 3.41 -9.04 -8.45
N ILE A 392 2.10 -9.19 -8.26
CA ILE A 392 1.36 -10.37 -8.76
C ILE A 392 1.36 -10.46 -10.30
N GLY A 393 1.48 -9.33 -11.02
CA GLY A 393 1.49 -9.30 -12.48
C GLY A 393 2.81 -9.75 -13.12
N ASN A 394 3.96 -9.52 -12.47
CA ASN A 394 5.28 -9.83 -12.99
C ASN A 394 5.96 -11.05 -12.35
N ILE A 395 5.35 -11.66 -11.33
CA ILE A 395 5.92 -12.80 -10.59
C ILE A 395 6.26 -13.98 -11.51
N ASP A 396 5.48 -14.24 -12.55
CA ASP A 396 5.71 -15.36 -13.47
C ASP A 396 7.01 -15.20 -14.26
N VAL A 397 7.35 -13.97 -14.64
CA VAL A 397 8.62 -13.64 -15.32
C VAL A 397 9.80 -13.85 -14.37
N TRP A 398 9.66 -13.42 -13.12
CA TRP A 398 10.67 -13.63 -12.08
C TRP A 398 10.85 -15.10 -11.67
N LEU A 399 9.77 -15.89 -11.66
CA LEU A 399 9.83 -17.33 -11.38
C LEU A 399 10.56 -18.10 -12.50
N GLN A 400 10.42 -17.69 -13.77
CA GLN A 400 11.18 -18.26 -14.88
C GLN A 400 12.67 -17.95 -14.77
N ALA A 401 13.03 -16.74 -14.34
CA ALA A 401 14.41 -16.32 -14.14
C ALA A 401 15.05 -16.81 -12.82
N SER A 402 14.24 -17.31 -11.87
CA SER A 402 14.70 -17.66 -10.52
C SER A 402 15.84 -18.70 -10.48
N PRO A 403 15.88 -19.75 -11.32
CA PRO A 403 16.99 -20.71 -11.32
C PRO A 403 18.32 -20.05 -11.73
N THR A 404 18.29 -19.18 -12.74
CA THR A 404 19.46 -18.42 -13.23
C THR A 404 19.98 -17.44 -12.18
N LEU A 405 19.06 -16.74 -11.52
CA LEU A 405 19.38 -15.77 -10.47
C LEU A 405 19.71 -16.46 -9.12
N LYS A 406 19.51 -17.78 -9.02
CA LYS A 406 19.63 -18.57 -7.77
C LYS A 406 18.78 -17.98 -6.63
N LEU A 407 17.59 -17.48 -6.96
CA LEU A 407 16.62 -16.91 -6.02
C LEU A 407 15.64 -17.99 -5.55
N ASN A 408 15.15 -17.84 -4.31
CA ASN A 408 14.16 -18.76 -3.77
C ASN A 408 12.76 -18.42 -4.31
N SER A 409 12.20 -19.30 -5.14
CA SER A 409 10.87 -19.15 -5.73
C SER A 409 9.76 -18.90 -4.69
N ASP A 410 9.83 -19.57 -3.54
CA ASP A 410 8.82 -19.45 -2.48
C ASP A 410 8.85 -18.06 -1.82
N GLN A 411 10.05 -17.48 -1.66
CA GLN A 411 10.21 -16.12 -1.13
C GLN A 411 9.72 -15.06 -2.12
N LEU A 412 9.95 -15.26 -3.43
CA LEU A 412 9.47 -14.34 -4.47
C LEU A 412 7.94 -14.26 -4.47
N CYS A 413 7.26 -15.41 -4.41
CA CYS A 413 5.79 -15.47 -4.34
C CYS A 413 5.25 -14.77 -3.07
N MET A 414 5.91 -14.96 -1.93
CA MET A 414 5.54 -14.31 -0.67
C MET A 414 5.66 -12.79 -0.77
N ILE A 415 6.81 -12.28 -1.23
CA ILE A 415 7.08 -10.85 -1.34
C ILE A 415 6.13 -10.19 -2.35
N ALA A 416 5.93 -10.79 -3.52
CA ALA A 416 4.98 -10.29 -4.53
C ALA A 416 3.56 -10.16 -3.98
N THR A 417 3.14 -11.12 -3.17
CA THR A 417 1.85 -11.09 -2.47
C THR A 417 1.80 -9.95 -1.46
N GLN A 418 2.83 -9.81 -0.61
CA GLN A 418 2.89 -8.77 0.41
C GLN A 418 2.88 -7.36 -0.17
N ASN A 419 3.65 -7.12 -1.23
CA ASN A 419 3.71 -5.84 -1.92
C ASN A 419 2.39 -5.46 -2.55
N THR A 420 1.75 -6.40 -3.24
CA THR A 420 0.51 -6.13 -3.95
C THR A 420 -0.60 -5.79 -2.96
N VAL A 421 -0.75 -6.59 -1.89
CA VAL A 421 -1.74 -6.31 -0.83
C VAL A 421 -1.47 -4.97 -0.14
N SER A 422 -0.21 -4.67 0.21
CA SER A 422 0.13 -3.40 0.88
C SER A 422 -0.16 -2.19 -0.01
N LYS A 423 0.24 -2.22 -1.30
CA LYS A 423 -0.04 -1.15 -2.26
C LYS A 423 -1.55 -0.95 -2.46
N THR A 424 -2.33 -2.02 -2.54
CA THR A 424 -3.80 -1.91 -2.68
C THR A 424 -4.47 -1.29 -1.46
N LEU A 425 -3.99 -1.63 -0.26
CA LEU A 425 -4.52 -1.07 1.00
C LEU A 425 -4.18 0.41 1.12
N GLU A 426 -2.93 0.80 0.85
CA GLU A 426 -2.51 2.21 0.83
C GLU A 426 -3.29 3.04 -0.19
N ALA A 427 -3.56 2.48 -1.37
CA ALA A 427 -4.38 3.14 -2.39
C ALA A 427 -5.81 3.39 -1.90
N CYS A 428 -6.42 2.41 -1.22
CA CYS A 428 -7.76 2.54 -0.63
C CYS A 428 -7.79 3.56 0.54
N GLU A 429 -6.74 3.64 1.35
CA GLU A 429 -6.63 4.65 2.41
C GLU A 429 -6.51 6.06 1.82
N ARG A 430 -5.70 6.24 0.77
CA ARG A 430 -5.55 7.53 0.07
C ARG A 430 -6.83 7.98 -0.63
N SER A 431 -7.64 7.05 -1.17
CA SER A 431 -8.91 7.41 -1.79
C SER A 431 -9.93 7.89 -0.75
N LYS A 432 -10.00 7.25 0.43
CA LYS A 432 -10.90 7.65 1.53
C LYS A 432 -10.59 9.06 2.04
N ILE A 433 -9.31 9.43 2.14
CA ILE A 433 -8.88 10.77 2.60
C ILE A 433 -9.28 11.88 1.60
N LYS A 434 -9.35 11.58 0.30
CA LYS A 434 -9.70 12.58 -0.74
C LYS A 434 -11.21 12.85 -0.84
N THR A 435 -12.06 11.93 -0.38
CA THR A 435 -13.52 12.02 -0.49
C THR A 435 -14.22 12.68 0.70
N SER A 436 -13.52 13.04 1.77
CA SER A 436 -14.12 13.66 2.96
C SER A 436 -13.33 14.88 3.47
N PRO A 437 -13.64 16.10 3.00
CA PRO A 437 -13.36 17.32 3.72
C PRO A 437 -14.65 17.79 4.41
N SER A 438 -15.09 17.10 5.46
CA SER A 438 -16.11 17.64 6.37
C SER A 438 -15.54 17.68 7.78
N VAL A 439 -15.33 18.91 8.25
CA VAL A 439 -14.79 19.27 9.56
C VAL A 439 -15.79 18.85 10.63
N SER A 440 -15.59 17.71 11.26
CA SER A 440 -16.00 17.41 12.65
C SER A 440 -15.77 15.94 12.95
N GLU A 441 -14.55 15.57 13.37
CA GLU A 441 -14.31 14.35 14.14
C GLU A 441 -12.87 14.38 14.70
N LEU A 442 -12.67 15.29 15.66
CA LEU A 442 -11.55 15.20 16.58
C LEU A 442 -12.13 14.58 17.86
N ASN A 443 -11.82 13.30 18.10
CA ASN A 443 -12.13 12.48 19.29
C ASN A 443 -13.15 11.34 19.14
N SER A 444 -13.18 10.64 18.00
CA SER A 444 -13.57 9.22 18.00
C SER A 444 -12.30 8.36 17.86
N VAL A 445 -12.14 7.40 18.76
CA VAL A 445 -11.08 6.38 18.68
C VAL A 445 -11.19 5.71 17.31
N LYS A 446 -10.06 5.59 16.58
CA LYS A 446 -9.92 4.85 15.32
C LYS A 446 -10.34 3.38 15.47
N THR A 447 -11.65 3.14 15.54
CA THR A 447 -12.23 1.83 15.32
C THR A 447 -12.50 1.77 13.83
N THR A 448 -11.74 0.91 13.15
CA THR A 448 -11.97 0.65 11.73
C THR A 448 -13.35 0.03 11.61
N GLU A 449 -14.32 0.79 11.08
CA GLU A 449 -15.68 0.29 10.88
C GLU A 449 -15.68 -1.04 10.11
N TRP A 450 -16.44 -2.02 10.60
CA TRP A 450 -16.51 -3.35 9.99
C TRP A 450 -17.13 -3.27 8.59
N GLN A 451 -16.37 -3.63 7.55
CA GLN A 451 -16.86 -3.53 6.18
C GLN A 451 -17.75 -4.73 5.82
N LEU A 452 -19.02 -4.48 5.48
CA LEU A 452 -20.00 -5.54 5.19
C LEU A 452 -19.90 -6.14 3.78
N CYS A 453 -19.37 -5.40 2.80
CA CYS A 453 -19.27 -5.85 1.41
C CYS A 453 -17.82 -6.12 1.01
N SER A 454 -17.59 -7.18 0.23
CA SER A 454 -16.27 -7.43 -0.37
C SER A 454 -16.00 -6.41 -1.47
N SER A 455 -14.81 -5.82 -1.45
CA SER A 455 -14.34 -4.89 -2.48
C SER A 455 -13.23 -5.50 -3.35
N ASN A 456 -12.51 -6.50 -2.84
CA ASN A 456 -11.26 -6.99 -3.45
C ASN A 456 -11.27 -8.47 -3.81
N SER A 457 -12.44 -9.09 -4.03
CA SER A 457 -12.55 -10.53 -4.30
C SER A 457 -11.67 -11.02 -5.46
N ALA A 458 -11.57 -10.25 -6.55
CA ALA A 458 -10.72 -10.58 -7.70
C ALA A 458 -9.22 -10.62 -7.33
N LEU A 459 -8.74 -9.63 -6.57
CA LEU A 459 -7.38 -9.57 -6.05
C LEU A 459 -7.08 -10.77 -5.16
N LEU A 460 -7.99 -11.10 -4.23
CA LEU A 460 -7.83 -12.24 -3.31
C LEU A 460 -7.77 -13.58 -4.05
N SER A 461 -8.43 -13.71 -5.20
CA SER A 461 -8.31 -14.89 -6.06
C SER A 461 -6.93 -15.00 -6.72
N GLN A 462 -6.37 -13.88 -7.17
CA GLN A 462 -5.01 -13.86 -7.72
C GLN A 462 -3.96 -14.13 -6.63
N VAL A 463 -4.10 -13.52 -5.45
CA VAL A 463 -3.27 -13.80 -4.26
C VAL A 463 -3.28 -15.28 -3.93
N ARG A 464 -4.47 -15.92 -3.88
CA ARG A 464 -4.59 -17.35 -3.66
C ARG A 464 -3.81 -18.16 -4.70
N THR A 465 -3.91 -17.79 -5.97
CA THR A 465 -3.21 -18.46 -7.07
C THR A 465 -1.69 -18.37 -6.91
N VAL A 466 -1.16 -17.20 -6.52
CA VAL A 466 0.28 -17.02 -6.27
C VAL A 466 0.73 -17.83 -5.05
N ILE A 467 -0.02 -17.80 -3.94
CA ILE A 467 0.30 -18.59 -2.74
C ILE A 467 0.31 -20.10 -3.06
N SER A 468 -0.58 -20.57 -3.95
CA SER A 468 -0.60 -21.99 -4.35
C SER A 468 0.64 -22.45 -5.11
N LYS A 469 1.45 -21.52 -5.66
CA LYS A 469 2.74 -21.83 -6.31
C LYS A 469 3.88 -22.04 -5.31
N ILE A 470 3.68 -21.72 -4.02
CA ILE A 470 4.69 -21.91 -2.96
C ILE A 470 4.79 -23.39 -2.60
N LYS A 471 5.99 -23.97 -2.68
CA LYS A 471 6.24 -25.38 -2.39
C LYS A 471 6.34 -25.66 -0.89
N HIS A 472 6.89 -24.73 -0.12
CA HIS A 472 7.03 -24.86 1.33
C HIS A 472 5.72 -24.51 2.06
N ASN A 473 5.02 -25.54 2.55
CA ASN A 473 3.71 -25.40 3.18
C ASN A 473 3.69 -24.41 4.36
N GLU A 474 4.73 -24.37 5.21
CA GLU A 474 4.77 -23.42 6.34
C GLU A 474 4.92 -21.95 5.86
N LEU A 475 5.65 -21.71 4.76
CA LEU A 475 5.81 -20.36 4.21
C LEU A 475 4.52 -19.93 3.52
N ALA A 476 3.83 -20.85 2.84
CA ALA A 476 2.51 -20.62 2.27
C ALA A 476 1.49 -20.27 3.37
N ALA A 477 1.49 -21.00 4.49
CA ALA A 477 0.64 -20.73 5.65
C ALA A 477 0.97 -19.39 6.32
N ALA A 478 2.26 -19.06 6.49
CA ALA A 478 2.68 -17.77 7.04
C ALA A 478 2.26 -16.60 6.15
N CYS A 479 2.44 -16.73 4.83
CA CYS A 479 2.02 -15.72 3.86
C CYS A 479 0.49 -15.52 3.88
N ALA A 480 -0.27 -16.62 3.84
CA ALA A 480 -1.72 -16.62 3.94
C ALA A 480 -2.23 -15.95 5.23
N ASN A 481 -1.66 -16.30 6.40
CA ASN A 481 -1.99 -15.67 7.68
C ASN A 481 -1.62 -14.18 7.71
N TRP A 482 -0.50 -13.81 7.11
CA TRP A 482 -0.09 -12.41 7.00
C TRP A 482 -1.12 -11.61 6.21
N VAL A 483 -1.63 -12.13 5.08
CA VAL A 483 -2.68 -11.46 4.28
C VAL A 483 -3.94 -11.24 5.12
N VAL A 484 -4.44 -12.28 5.80
CA VAL A 484 -5.64 -12.17 6.66
C VAL A 484 -5.44 -11.15 7.79
N ASN A 485 -4.23 -11.07 8.37
CA ASN A 485 -3.94 -10.15 9.47
C ASN A 485 -3.79 -8.70 9.01
N LYS A 486 -3.37 -8.47 7.76
CA LYS A 486 -3.19 -7.14 7.20
C LYS A 486 -4.49 -6.51 6.68
N LEU A 487 -5.46 -7.33 6.28
CA LEU A 487 -6.74 -6.83 5.81
C LEU A 487 -7.56 -6.19 6.95
N PRO A 488 -8.29 -5.10 6.68
CA PRO A 488 -9.16 -4.46 7.66
C PRO A 488 -10.30 -5.42 8.09
N PRO A 489 -10.88 -5.24 9.29
CA PRO A 489 -12.03 -6.01 9.72
C PRO A 489 -13.21 -5.84 8.74
N GLY A 490 -13.77 -6.96 8.26
CA GLY A 490 -14.81 -6.93 7.24
C GLY A 490 -14.89 -8.18 6.37
N ALA A 491 -15.74 -8.12 5.35
CA ALA A 491 -16.01 -9.21 4.40
C ALA A 491 -14.75 -9.67 3.64
N ASP A 492 -13.87 -8.74 3.22
CA ASP A 492 -12.61 -9.08 2.53
C ASP A 492 -11.69 -9.95 3.42
N LYS A 493 -11.68 -9.72 4.74
CA LYS A 493 -10.90 -10.51 5.70
C LYS A 493 -11.47 -11.92 5.90
N VAL A 494 -12.80 -12.05 5.89
CA VAL A 494 -13.50 -13.34 5.94
C VAL A 494 -13.23 -14.14 4.66
N GLU A 495 -13.35 -13.51 3.49
CA GLU A 495 -13.08 -14.14 2.19
C GLU A 495 -11.62 -14.58 2.08
N ALA A 496 -10.67 -13.75 2.53
CA ALA A 496 -9.27 -14.11 2.59
C ALA A 496 -9.06 -15.35 3.48
N ALA A 497 -9.68 -15.39 4.67
CA ALA A 497 -9.61 -16.54 5.57
C ALA A 497 -10.26 -17.81 4.95
N GLU A 498 -11.33 -17.66 4.18
CA GLU A 498 -11.96 -18.76 3.43
C GLU A 498 -11.01 -19.33 2.38
N LYS A 499 -10.38 -18.46 1.57
CA LYS A 499 -9.40 -18.85 0.56
C LYS A 499 -8.18 -19.53 1.21
N CYS A 500 -7.75 -19.06 2.39
CA CYS A 500 -6.71 -19.71 3.18
C CYS A 500 -7.12 -21.13 3.61
N LYS A 501 -8.35 -21.31 4.11
CA LYS A 501 -8.91 -22.63 4.46
C LYS A 501 -8.95 -23.56 3.25
N LEU A 502 -9.31 -23.05 2.06
CA LEU A 502 -9.32 -23.84 0.82
C LEU A 502 -7.90 -24.22 0.35
N LEU A 503 -6.91 -23.34 0.50
CA LEU A 503 -5.51 -23.66 0.23
C LEU A 503 -4.98 -24.73 1.19
N ALA A 504 -5.31 -24.61 2.48
CA ALA A 504 -4.88 -25.55 3.51
C ALA A 504 -5.37 -26.99 3.21
N LYS A 505 -6.58 -27.14 2.67
CA LYS A 505 -7.12 -28.45 2.22
C LYS A 505 -6.33 -29.10 1.08
N GLN A 506 -5.54 -28.34 0.32
CA GLN A 506 -4.72 -28.87 -0.79
C GLN A 506 -3.36 -29.40 -0.32
N TRP A 507 -2.95 -29.13 0.92
CA TRP A 507 -1.69 -29.61 1.48
C TRP A 507 -1.81 -31.07 1.95
N ASP A 508 -0.74 -31.86 1.78
CA ASP A 508 -0.71 -33.25 2.24
C ASP A 508 -0.71 -33.30 3.78
N VAL A 509 -1.78 -33.84 4.36
CA VAL A 509 -2.09 -33.80 5.81
C VAL A 509 -1.27 -34.83 6.62
N LYS A 510 -0.35 -35.56 5.98
CA LYS A 510 0.47 -36.59 6.66
C LYS A 510 1.38 -36.03 7.75
N ASP A 511 1.68 -34.74 7.72
CA ASP A 511 2.51 -34.08 8.72
C ASP A 511 1.65 -33.44 9.83
N ALA A 512 1.93 -33.78 11.09
CA ALA A 512 1.12 -33.34 12.24
C ALA A 512 1.07 -31.81 12.37
N LYS A 513 2.16 -31.12 12.01
CA LYS A 513 2.24 -29.65 12.03
C LYS A 513 1.33 -28.99 10.98
N ILE A 514 1.18 -29.62 9.81
CA ILE A 514 0.33 -29.11 8.72
C ILE A 514 -1.14 -29.31 9.10
N SER A 515 -1.49 -30.44 9.72
CA SER A 515 -2.83 -30.70 10.23
C SER A 515 -3.24 -29.67 11.29
N GLU A 516 -2.33 -29.33 12.22
CA GLU A 516 -2.56 -28.29 13.22
C GLU A 516 -2.73 -26.90 12.58
N ALA A 517 -1.91 -26.55 11.59
CA ALA A 517 -2.04 -25.30 10.85
C ALA A 517 -3.39 -25.21 10.10
N CYS A 518 -3.83 -26.29 9.46
CA CYS A 518 -5.14 -26.37 8.79
C CYS A 518 -6.30 -26.18 9.78
N SER A 519 -6.21 -26.81 10.95
CA SER A 519 -7.21 -26.65 12.02
C SER A 519 -7.26 -25.20 12.53
N ARG A 520 -6.11 -24.58 12.81
CA ARG A 520 -6.01 -23.16 13.22
C ARG A 520 -6.57 -22.19 12.16
N MET A 521 -6.35 -22.46 10.88
CA MET A 521 -6.91 -21.64 9.80
C MET A 521 -8.42 -21.81 9.68
N SER A 522 -8.93 -23.03 9.84
CA SER A 522 -10.37 -23.30 9.81
C SER A 522 -11.10 -22.65 10.97
N THR A 523 -10.57 -22.75 12.20
CA THR A 523 -11.14 -22.10 13.39
C THR A 523 -11.10 -20.58 13.25
N ARG A 524 -10.01 -20.01 12.73
CA ARG A 524 -9.91 -18.56 12.48
C ARG A 524 -10.94 -18.08 11.45
N HIS A 525 -11.14 -18.81 10.36
CA HIS A 525 -12.20 -18.48 9.38
C HIS A 525 -13.59 -18.57 10.01
N GLN A 526 -13.88 -19.62 10.78
CA GLN A 526 -15.16 -19.75 11.49
C GLN A 526 -15.42 -18.56 12.42
N GLN A 527 -14.43 -18.18 13.24
CA GLN A 527 -14.55 -17.05 14.16
C GLN A 527 -14.85 -15.73 13.42
N LEU A 528 -14.10 -15.44 12.36
CA LEU A 528 -14.30 -14.23 11.55
C LEU A 528 -15.63 -14.24 10.78
N ALA A 529 -16.08 -15.40 10.31
CA ALA A 529 -17.36 -15.53 9.61
C ALA A 529 -18.55 -15.35 10.56
N ILE A 530 -18.48 -15.86 11.79
CA ILE A 530 -19.48 -15.64 12.84
C ILE A 530 -19.52 -14.15 13.23
N GLU A 531 -18.35 -13.53 13.43
CA GLU A 531 -18.24 -12.08 13.71
C GLU A 531 -18.89 -11.25 12.59
N HIS A 532 -18.63 -11.61 11.34
CA HIS A 532 -19.25 -10.95 10.19
C HIS A 532 -20.77 -11.14 10.14
N ALA A 533 -21.29 -12.34 10.46
CA ALA A 533 -22.72 -12.59 10.54
C ALA A 533 -23.37 -11.71 11.63
N LEU A 534 -22.74 -11.59 12.82
CA LEU A 534 -23.22 -10.70 13.88
C LEU A 534 -23.28 -9.24 13.41
N HIS A 535 -22.24 -8.75 12.72
CA HIS A 535 -22.24 -7.39 12.15
C HIS A 535 -23.30 -7.20 11.05
N LYS A 536 -23.54 -8.21 10.20
CA LYS A 536 -24.54 -8.17 9.12
C LYS A 536 -25.97 -7.97 9.65
N TYR A 537 -26.29 -8.55 10.81
CA TYR A 537 -27.61 -8.45 11.43
C TYR A 537 -27.67 -7.43 12.59
N CYS A 538 -26.64 -6.58 12.75
CA CYS A 538 -26.55 -5.57 13.81
C CYS A 538 -26.60 -6.15 15.25
N LEU A 539 -26.05 -7.36 15.43
CA LEU A 539 -25.98 -8.10 16.72
C LEU A 539 -24.54 -8.19 17.25
N ALA A 540 -23.63 -7.35 16.77
CA ALA A 540 -22.21 -7.35 17.15
C ALA A 540 -21.96 -6.59 18.47
N GLU A 541 -22.59 -7.05 19.55
CA GLU A 541 -22.38 -6.52 20.89
C GLU A 541 -21.27 -7.29 21.62
N ASP A 542 -20.56 -6.64 22.55
CA ASP A 542 -19.41 -7.23 23.26
C ASP A 542 -19.74 -8.57 23.94
N GLN A 543 -20.98 -8.72 24.43
CA GLN A 543 -21.47 -9.95 25.05
C GLN A 543 -21.53 -11.14 24.08
N TYR A 544 -21.89 -10.88 22.81
CA TYR A 544 -21.95 -11.91 21.76
C TYR A 544 -20.57 -12.15 21.14
N LEU A 545 -19.77 -11.09 20.98
CA LEU A 545 -18.39 -11.20 20.48
C LEU A 545 -17.51 -12.06 21.42
N ALA A 546 -17.75 -12.01 22.74
CA ALA A 546 -17.05 -12.87 23.71
C ALA A 546 -17.31 -14.37 23.51
N LEU A 547 -18.48 -14.73 22.96
CA LEU A 547 -18.94 -16.12 22.78
C LEU A 547 -18.62 -16.69 21.38
N ILE A 548 -17.91 -15.97 20.51
CA ILE A 548 -17.55 -16.47 19.16
C ILE A 548 -16.75 -17.78 19.20
N ARG A 549 -16.03 -18.06 20.29
CA ARG A 549 -15.27 -19.30 20.47
C ARG A 549 -16.14 -20.50 20.86
N THR A 550 -17.34 -20.26 21.37
CA THR A 550 -18.32 -21.26 21.84
C THR A 550 -19.65 -21.05 21.13
N PRO A 551 -19.80 -21.53 19.88
CA PRO A 551 -20.94 -21.17 19.05
C PRO A 551 -22.30 -21.68 19.58
N GLU A 552 -22.32 -22.77 20.33
CA GLU A 552 -23.55 -23.27 20.97
C GLU A 552 -24.06 -22.26 22.01
N GLU A 553 -23.18 -21.82 22.92
CA GLU A 553 -23.48 -20.80 23.93
C GLU A 553 -23.87 -19.47 23.27
N LEU A 554 -23.22 -19.10 22.16
CA LEU A 554 -23.59 -17.93 21.37
C LEU A 554 -25.03 -18.04 20.84
N ILE A 555 -25.41 -19.17 20.23
CA ILE A 555 -26.77 -19.37 19.73
C ILE A 555 -27.79 -19.31 20.88
N PHE A 556 -27.49 -19.92 22.02
CA PHE A 556 -28.34 -19.83 23.21
C PHE A 556 -28.48 -18.38 23.72
N ALA A 557 -27.39 -17.62 23.77
CA ALA A 557 -27.39 -16.23 24.20
C ALA A 557 -28.14 -15.31 23.21
N LEU A 558 -28.04 -15.57 21.91
CA LEU A 558 -28.79 -14.85 20.87
C LEU A 558 -30.31 -15.05 21.03
N TYR A 559 -30.75 -16.26 21.35
CA TYR A 559 -32.18 -16.52 21.62
C TYR A 559 -32.68 -16.01 22.99
N GLN A 560 -31.78 -15.51 23.84
CA GLN A 560 -32.11 -14.83 25.10
C GLN A 560 -31.99 -13.30 24.98
N HIS A 561 -31.87 -12.78 23.76
CA HIS A 561 -31.74 -11.34 23.52
C HIS A 561 -32.95 -10.56 24.09
N PRO A 562 -32.74 -9.41 24.78
CA PRO A 562 -33.80 -8.65 25.46
C PRO A 562 -34.97 -8.23 24.56
N SER A 563 -34.74 -8.07 23.26
CA SER A 563 -35.80 -7.74 22.30
C SER A 563 -36.89 -8.82 22.21
N LEU A 564 -36.61 -10.05 22.65
CA LEU A 564 -37.54 -11.17 22.63
C LEU A 564 -38.39 -11.26 23.91
N ASP A 565 -38.21 -10.36 24.87
CA ASP A 565 -38.87 -10.44 26.20
C ASP A 565 -40.35 -10.03 26.19
N SER A 566 -40.84 -9.38 25.13
CA SER A 566 -42.24 -8.95 25.03
C SER A 566 -42.88 -9.28 23.68
N LEU A 567 -44.15 -9.66 23.68
CA LEU A 567 -44.92 -9.81 22.43
C LEU A 567 -45.12 -8.48 21.69
N ALA A 568 -45.08 -7.34 22.40
CA ALA A 568 -45.21 -6.02 21.79
C ALA A 568 -43.98 -5.65 20.95
N THR A 569 -42.77 -6.05 21.39
CA THR A 569 -41.53 -5.83 20.65
C THR A 569 -41.42 -6.75 19.43
N LEU A 570 -42.04 -7.94 19.47
CA LEU A 570 -42.12 -8.85 18.32
C LEU A 570 -42.94 -8.32 17.12
N ALA A 571 -43.68 -7.22 17.30
CA ALA A 571 -44.50 -6.59 16.25
C ALA A 571 -43.89 -5.30 15.69
N THR A 572 -42.74 -4.83 16.22
CA THR A 572 -42.09 -3.61 15.73
C THR A 572 -41.06 -3.90 14.64
N HIS A 573 -40.98 -3.03 13.63
CA HIS A 573 -39.99 -3.12 12.54
C HIS A 573 -38.53 -2.88 12.96
N THR A 574 -38.27 -2.63 14.25
CA THR A 574 -36.95 -2.25 14.78
C THR A 574 -36.17 -3.42 15.37
N MET A 575 -36.70 -4.64 15.32
CA MET A 575 -36.00 -5.81 15.84
C MET A 575 -34.93 -6.34 14.89
N PRO A 576 -33.75 -6.75 15.38
CA PRO A 576 -32.75 -7.45 14.58
C PRO A 576 -33.24 -8.86 14.22
N ASP A 577 -32.87 -9.33 13.02
CA ASP A 577 -33.19 -10.67 12.55
C ASP A 577 -32.23 -11.71 13.17
N ILE A 578 -32.54 -12.12 14.40
CA ILE A 578 -31.78 -13.11 15.16
C ILE A 578 -31.83 -14.48 14.46
N ASN A 579 -32.97 -14.87 13.89
CA ASN A 579 -33.10 -16.16 13.20
C ASN A 579 -32.28 -16.21 11.90
N GLY A 580 -32.25 -15.12 11.12
CA GLY A 580 -31.33 -15.00 9.98
C GLY A 580 -29.87 -15.12 10.40
N CYS A 581 -29.49 -14.48 11.53
CA CYS A 581 -28.16 -14.60 12.10
C CYS A 581 -27.81 -16.02 12.53
N VAL A 582 -28.71 -16.70 13.26
CA VAL A 582 -28.52 -18.08 13.71
C VAL A 582 -28.45 -19.06 12.53
N SER A 583 -29.26 -18.86 11.48
CA SER A 583 -29.19 -19.66 10.25
C SER A 583 -27.82 -19.53 9.57
N ASP A 584 -27.32 -18.29 9.43
CA ASP A 584 -25.99 -18.04 8.86
C ASP A 584 -24.89 -18.68 9.73
N ILE A 585 -24.95 -18.55 11.07
CA ILE A 585 -24.00 -19.18 12.00
C ILE A 585 -24.05 -20.71 11.91
N CYS A 586 -25.24 -21.31 11.89
CA CYS A 586 -25.42 -22.76 11.72
C CYS A 586 -24.82 -23.25 10.41
N SER A 587 -24.96 -22.49 9.32
CA SER A 587 -24.39 -22.83 8.02
C SER A 587 -22.86 -22.80 8.00
N ILE A 588 -22.23 -21.87 8.74
CA ILE A 588 -20.78 -21.71 8.83
C ILE A 588 -20.13 -22.90 9.58
N ILE A 589 -20.80 -23.37 10.64
CA ILE A 589 -20.29 -24.43 11.51
C ILE A 589 -20.71 -25.81 11.02
N GLY A 590 -21.85 -25.91 10.33
CA GLY A 590 -22.47 -27.17 9.92
C GLY A 590 -23.39 -27.78 10.98
N TYR A 591 -24.00 -26.94 11.83
CA TYR A 591 -24.97 -27.38 12.83
C TYR A 591 -26.37 -27.50 12.24
N ASN A 592 -27.14 -28.45 12.75
CA ASN A 592 -28.54 -28.58 12.38
C ASN A 592 -29.39 -27.69 13.30
N GLN A 593 -29.79 -26.56 12.76
CA GLN A 593 -30.63 -25.55 13.41
C GLN A 593 -31.89 -26.14 14.06
N VAL A 594 -32.51 -27.15 13.43
CA VAL A 594 -33.78 -27.73 13.90
C VAL A 594 -33.60 -28.44 15.25
N PHE A 595 -32.48 -29.14 15.47
CA PHE A 595 -32.24 -29.82 16.76
C PHE A 595 -32.07 -28.83 17.91
N ILE A 596 -31.34 -27.74 17.69
CA ILE A 596 -31.13 -26.69 18.71
C ILE A 596 -32.47 -25.99 19.01
N GLN A 597 -33.27 -25.71 17.98
CA GLN A 597 -34.60 -25.13 18.16
C GLN A 597 -35.56 -26.07 18.89
N LEU A 598 -35.53 -27.38 18.60
CA LEU A 598 -36.36 -28.36 19.32
C LEU A 598 -35.95 -28.49 20.80
N ASP A 599 -34.66 -28.51 21.11
CA ASP A 599 -34.15 -28.53 22.49
C ASP A 599 -34.58 -27.26 23.27
N LEU A 600 -34.47 -26.09 22.63
CA LEU A 600 -34.99 -24.84 23.17
C LEU A 600 -36.52 -24.86 23.38
N LEU A 601 -37.27 -25.43 22.44
CA LEU A 601 -38.72 -25.56 22.55
C LEU A 601 -39.12 -26.52 23.66
N GLU A 602 -38.39 -27.63 23.87
CA GLU A 602 -38.64 -28.53 24.99
C GLU A 602 -38.36 -27.87 26.33
N LYS A 603 -37.38 -26.96 26.40
CA LYS A 603 -37.04 -26.21 27.60
C LYS A 603 -37.99 -25.05 27.90
N TRP A 604 -38.49 -24.34 26.89
CA TRP A 604 -39.25 -23.09 27.07
C TRP A 604 -40.77 -23.21 26.87
N LEU A 605 -41.25 -24.29 26.23
CA LEU A 605 -42.69 -24.53 26.10
C LEU A 605 -43.36 -24.89 27.45
N PRO A 606 -42.75 -25.69 28.33
CA PRO A 606 -43.27 -25.90 29.69
C PRO A 606 -43.27 -24.61 30.52
N PRO A 607 -44.17 -24.49 31.51
CA PRO A 607 -44.05 -23.42 32.50
C PRO A 607 -42.70 -23.54 33.23
N PRO A 608 -42.00 -22.42 33.50
CA PRO A 608 -40.82 -22.45 34.34
C PRO A 608 -41.20 -23.09 35.67
N GLU A 609 -40.47 -24.12 36.08
CA GLU A 609 -40.68 -24.77 37.37
C GLU A 609 -40.42 -23.74 38.47
N SER A 610 -41.48 -23.15 39.03
CA SER A 610 -41.41 -22.52 40.33
C SER A 610 -40.98 -23.62 41.31
N GLY A 611 -39.79 -23.46 41.87
CA GLY A 611 -39.00 -24.53 42.48
C GLY A 611 -39.74 -25.47 43.43
N GLU A 612 -39.22 -26.69 43.48
CA GLU A 612 -39.57 -27.70 44.48
C GLU A 612 -39.52 -27.12 45.90
N GLY A 613 -40.65 -27.16 46.61
CA GLY A 613 -40.69 -26.92 48.07
C GLY A 613 -41.82 -25.99 48.49
N GLY A 614 -42.73 -26.49 49.33
CA GLY A 614 -43.95 -25.79 49.68
C GLY A 614 -43.77 -24.50 50.49
N GLY A 615 -44.78 -23.64 50.39
CA GLY A 615 -45.07 -22.59 51.37
C GLY A 615 -44.96 -21.16 50.84
N SER A 616 -46.02 -20.39 51.10
CA SER A 616 -46.23 -18.95 50.93
C SER A 616 -46.36 -18.39 49.51
N GLU A 617 -47.61 -18.03 49.21
CA GLU A 617 -48.04 -16.75 48.64
C GLU A 617 -46.99 -15.94 47.86
N GLU A 618 -47.09 -15.95 46.53
CA GLU A 618 -47.05 -14.73 45.73
C GLU A 618 -47.71 -14.99 44.36
N THR A 619 -48.80 -14.26 44.16
CA THR A 619 -49.47 -13.79 42.94
C THR A 619 -49.06 -14.41 41.59
N VAL A 620 -49.96 -15.24 41.00
CA VAL A 620 -49.97 -15.50 39.55
C VAL A 620 -51.31 -14.99 39.00
N THR A 621 -51.26 -13.92 38.20
CA THR A 621 -52.46 -13.22 37.75
C THR A 621 -52.96 -13.62 36.37
N ASN A 622 -54.29 -13.75 36.27
CA ASN A 622 -55.16 -13.70 35.09
C ASN A 622 -54.53 -13.44 33.69
N PHE A 623 -54.29 -14.51 32.94
CA PHE A 623 -54.02 -14.45 31.50
C PHE A 623 -55.30 -14.60 30.66
N LYS A 624 -55.85 -13.49 30.17
CA LYS A 624 -56.77 -13.45 29.03
C LYS A 624 -56.04 -12.75 27.89
N ILE A 625 -55.72 -13.49 26.82
CA ILE A 625 -55.16 -12.89 25.60
C ILE A 625 -56.24 -11.97 25.02
N THR A 626 -56.00 -10.68 25.09
CA THR A 626 -56.81 -9.65 24.43
C THR A 626 -55.96 -9.14 23.28
N LEU A 627 -56.43 -9.26 22.04
CA LEU A 627 -55.70 -8.86 20.82
C LEU A 627 -55.64 -7.33 20.60
N ASP A 628 -55.85 -6.54 21.66
CA ASP A 628 -55.92 -5.07 21.58
C ASP A 628 -54.69 -4.44 22.28
N PRO A 629 -53.84 -3.63 21.59
CA PRO A 629 -52.52 -3.23 22.09
C PRO A 629 -52.52 -2.25 23.29
N SER A 630 -53.67 -1.65 23.62
CA SER A 630 -53.72 -0.52 24.57
C SER A 630 -53.89 -0.92 26.04
N ALA A 631 -53.96 -2.21 26.37
CA ALA A 631 -54.21 -2.70 27.74
C ALA A 631 -53.09 -3.60 28.30
N ALA A 632 -51.88 -3.51 27.76
CA ALA A 632 -50.74 -4.38 28.05
C ALA A 632 -49.91 -4.00 29.29
N SER A 633 -50.46 -3.24 30.24
CA SER A 633 -49.73 -2.87 31.45
C SER A 633 -50.24 -3.70 32.61
N LEU A 634 -49.32 -4.44 33.25
CA LEU A 634 -49.44 -5.09 34.57
C LEU A 634 -49.92 -6.56 34.59
N THR A 635 -49.08 -7.52 34.16
CA THR A 635 -49.01 -8.90 34.71
C THR A 635 -47.65 -9.56 34.43
N ASP A 636 -47.11 -10.26 35.45
CA ASP A 636 -45.96 -11.19 35.53
C ASP A 636 -45.02 -11.34 34.31
N SER A 637 -43.84 -10.73 34.40
CA SER A 637 -42.88 -10.55 33.30
C SER A 637 -42.20 -11.84 32.81
N SER A 638 -41.89 -12.81 33.68
CA SER A 638 -41.06 -13.97 33.30
C SER A 638 -41.81 -14.99 32.43
N ASP A 639 -43.09 -15.22 32.71
CA ASP A 639 -43.89 -16.20 31.98
C ASP A 639 -44.19 -15.74 30.55
N ASP A 640 -44.49 -14.44 30.38
CA ASP A 640 -44.68 -13.84 29.07
C ASP A 640 -43.39 -13.81 28.24
N THR A 641 -42.21 -13.66 28.87
CA THR A 641 -40.91 -13.73 28.16
C THR A 641 -40.61 -15.11 27.58
N SER A 642 -40.95 -16.19 28.31
CA SER A 642 -40.74 -17.55 27.81
C SER A 642 -41.63 -17.83 26.61
N LEU A 643 -42.88 -17.37 26.66
CA LEU A 643 -43.86 -17.56 25.61
C LEU A 643 -43.53 -16.73 24.36
N SER A 644 -43.09 -15.47 24.51
CA SER A 644 -42.66 -14.64 23.39
C SER A 644 -41.46 -15.24 22.67
N ARG A 645 -40.47 -15.77 23.40
CA ARG A 645 -39.31 -16.48 22.81
C ARG A 645 -39.73 -17.73 22.05
N VAL A 646 -40.65 -18.54 22.60
CA VAL A 646 -41.21 -19.72 21.93
C VAL A 646 -41.94 -19.34 20.65
N ILE A 647 -42.76 -18.28 20.68
CA ILE A 647 -43.47 -17.78 19.50
C ILE A 647 -42.48 -17.32 18.43
N TYR A 648 -41.43 -16.61 18.82
CA TYR A 648 -40.38 -16.17 17.90
C TYR A 648 -39.60 -17.34 17.27
N LEU A 649 -39.28 -18.38 18.05
CA LEU A 649 -38.65 -19.61 17.53
C LEU A 649 -39.51 -20.29 16.47
N LEU A 650 -40.80 -20.48 16.78
CA LEU A 650 -41.73 -21.21 15.91
C LEU A 650 -42.09 -20.44 14.62
N ARG A 651 -41.96 -19.11 14.60
CA ARG A 651 -42.15 -18.28 13.38
C ARG A 651 -41.13 -18.59 12.28
N CYS A 652 -40.00 -19.21 12.61
CA CYS A 652 -38.97 -19.60 11.64
C CYS A 652 -39.00 -21.09 11.28
N CYS A 653 -39.87 -21.87 11.91
CA CYS A 653 -40.13 -23.24 11.49
C CYS A 653 -41.14 -23.26 10.34
N PRO A 654 -41.08 -24.25 9.42
CA PRO A 654 -42.12 -24.46 8.42
C PRO A 654 -43.48 -24.58 9.11
N GLN A 655 -44.46 -23.79 8.66
CA GLN A 655 -45.75 -23.65 9.35
C GLN A 655 -46.46 -24.99 9.54
N ASN A 656 -46.36 -25.92 8.58
CA ASN A 656 -46.95 -27.26 8.67
C ASN A 656 -46.33 -28.12 9.78
N GLU A 657 -45.01 -28.07 9.95
CA GLU A 657 -44.29 -28.82 10.98
C GLU A 657 -44.53 -28.23 12.38
N ALA A 658 -44.51 -26.89 12.48
CA ALA A 658 -44.81 -26.19 13.72
C ALA A 658 -46.26 -26.44 14.18
N VAL A 659 -47.23 -26.35 13.26
CA VAL A 659 -48.65 -26.63 13.54
C VAL A 659 -48.85 -28.08 13.95
N GLY A 660 -48.25 -29.05 13.23
CA GLY A 660 -48.32 -30.47 13.57
C GLY A 660 -47.74 -30.77 14.96
N TYR A 661 -46.58 -30.20 15.28
CA TYR A 661 -45.93 -30.32 16.60
C TYR A 661 -46.82 -29.75 17.72
N LEU A 662 -47.34 -28.54 17.55
CA LEU A 662 -48.20 -27.89 18.54
C LEU A 662 -49.54 -28.62 18.73
N LEU A 663 -50.16 -29.10 17.65
CA LEU A 663 -51.41 -29.87 17.72
C LEU A 663 -51.21 -31.19 18.46
N ASN A 664 -50.10 -31.89 18.24
CA ASN A 664 -49.77 -33.09 18.99
C ASN A 664 -49.59 -32.78 20.49
N ARG A 665 -48.87 -31.71 20.83
CA ARG A 665 -48.69 -31.32 22.24
C ARG A 665 -49.97 -30.79 22.89
N ALA A 666 -50.89 -30.19 22.13
CA ALA A 666 -52.12 -29.59 22.63
C ALA A 666 -53.30 -30.57 22.77
N LEU A 667 -53.49 -31.46 21.79
CA LEU A 667 -54.71 -32.27 21.63
C LEU A 667 -54.52 -33.74 21.99
N ASN A 668 -53.28 -34.22 22.09
CA ASN A 668 -53.03 -35.62 22.42
C ASN A 668 -53.29 -35.86 23.92
N GLU A 669 -54.35 -36.62 24.22
CA GLU A 669 -54.78 -36.93 25.58
C GLU A 669 -53.87 -38.00 26.23
N GLU A 670 -53.19 -38.83 25.44
CA GLU A 670 -52.43 -40.02 25.88
C GLU A 670 -51.11 -39.69 26.59
N THR A 671 -50.58 -38.48 26.42
CA THR A 671 -49.19 -38.13 26.75
C THR A 671 -48.97 -37.59 28.16
N GLY A 672 -50.00 -37.56 29.03
CA GLY A 672 -49.85 -37.10 30.43
C GLY A 672 -49.44 -35.63 30.60
N PHE A 673 -49.48 -34.82 29.52
CA PHE A 673 -49.12 -33.40 29.57
C PHE A 673 -50.05 -32.60 30.48
N SER A 674 -49.48 -31.66 31.25
CA SER A 674 -50.24 -30.75 32.11
C SER A 674 -51.20 -29.87 31.30
N ALA A 675 -52.32 -29.44 31.89
CA ALA A 675 -53.24 -28.54 31.19
C ALA A 675 -52.58 -27.19 30.86
N THR A 676 -51.60 -26.76 31.66
CA THR A 676 -50.81 -25.54 31.42
C THR A 676 -49.93 -25.64 30.17
N LEU A 677 -49.24 -26.78 29.95
CA LEU A 677 -48.44 -27.02 28.75
C LEU A 677 -49.34 -27.08 27.50
N ARG A 678 -50.48 -27.80 27.59
CA ARG A 678 -51.46 -27.89 26.50
C ARG A 678 -52.04 -26.52 26.15
N LEU A 679 -52.34 -25.71 27.16
CA LEU A 679 -52.80 -24.33 26.99
C LEU A 679 -51.73 -23.44 26.33
N ARG A 680 -50.46 -23.54 26.73
CA ARG A 680 -49.36 -22.80 26.07
C ARG A 680 -49.22 -23.21 24.60
N ALA A 681 -49.27 -24.50 24.29
CA ALA A 681 -49.22 -24.99 22.91
C ALA A 681 -50.38 -24.45 22.06
N LEU A 682 -51.62 -24.41 22.60
CA LEU A 682 -52.77 -23.81 21.91
C LEU A 682 -52.62 -22.29 21.70
N ARG A 683 -52.02 -21.58 22.65
CA ARG A 683 -51.74 -20.14 22.53
C ARG A 683 -50.70 -19.86 21.44
N CYS A 684 -49.61 -20.62 21.40
CA CYS A 684 -48.62 -20.52 20.33
C CYS A 684 -49.25 -20.82 18.96
N LEU A 685 -50.09 -21.87 18.88
CA LEU A 685 -50.77 -22.26 17.64
C LEU A 685 -51.60 -21.09 17.07
N LEU A 686 -52.39 -20.43 17.91
CA LEU A 686 -53.21 -19.28 17.50
C LEU A 686 -52.40 -18.02 17.20
N ALA A 687 -51.16 -17.92 17.67
CA ALA A 687 -50.28 -16.78 17.43
C ALA A 687 -49.47 -16.90 16.13
N ILE A 688 -49.32 -18.10 15.57
CA ILE A 688 -48.42 -18.39 14.43
C ILE A 688 -49.19 -18.87 13.19
N ALA A 689 -50.38 -19.44 13.36
CA ALA A 689 -51.13 -20.03 12.25
C ALA A 689 -52.38 -19.22 11.87
N ASP A 690 -52.55 -19.00 10.57
CA ASP A 690 -53.72 -18.37 9.99
C ASP A 690 -54.91 -19.34 9.95
N GLU A 691 -56.12 -18.78 9.81
CA GLU A 691 -57.36 -19.58 9.83
C GLU A 691 -57.43 -20.63 8.70
N GLU A 692 -56.68 -20.43 7.61
CA GLU A 692 -56.58 -21.36 6.48
C GLU A 692 -55.67 -22.56 6.78
N THR A 693 -54.48 -22.32 7.33
CA THR A 693 -53.51 -23.40 7.65
C THR A 693 -53.97 -24.27 8.81
N ILE A 694 -54.71 -23.69 9.76
CA ILE A 694 -55.39 -24.42 10.83
C ILE A 694 -56.49 -25.34 10.27
N ARG A 695 -57.24 -24.90 9.25
CA ARG A 695 -58.31 -25.70 8.62
C ARG A 695 -57.76 -26.92 7.89
N GLU A 696 -56.57 -26.83 7.32
CA GLU A 696 -55.91 -27.95 6.64
C GLU A 696 -55.50 -29.07 7.61
N HIS A 697 -55.02 -28.71 8.80
CA HIS A 697 -54.50 -29.67 9.79
C HIS A 697 -55.55 -30.08 10.84
N CYS A 698 -56.65 -29.34 10.99
CA CYS A 698 -57.73 -29.62 11.93
C CYS A 698 -59.12 -29.50 11.25
N PRO A 699 -59.78 -30.64 10.92
CA PRO A 699 -61.07 -30.63 10.22
C PRO A 699 -62.24 -30.07 11.05
N LYS A 700 -62.04 -29.85 12.36
CA LYS A 700 -63.05 -29.28 13.28
C LYS A 700 -63.08 -27.75 13.30
N GLY A 701 -62.16 -27.08 12.60
CA GLY A 701 -62.12 -25.62 12.42
C GLY A 701 -61.64 -24.81 13.64
N ILE A 702 -61.42 -23.50 13.45
CA ILE A 702 -60.88 -22.58 14.46
C ILE A 702 -61.82 -22.38 15.67
N SER A 703 -63.12 -22.57 15.49
CA SER A 703 -64.14 -22.46 16.55
C SER A 703 -63.96 -23.55 17.61
N SER A 704 -63.63 -24.78 17.21
CA SER A 704 -63.32 -25.88 18.11
C SER A 704 -62.06 -25.59 18.93
N ILE A 705 -61.04 -25.00 18.32
CA ILE A 705 -59.77 -24.64 19.00
C ILE A 705 -60.00 -23.50 20.00
N ARG A 706 -60.79 -22.48 19.65
CA ARG A 706 -61.15 -21.39 20.58
C ARG A 706 -61.98 -21.90 21.76
N SER A 707 -62.91 -22.81 21.52
CA SER A 707 -63.67 -23.47 22.58
C SER A 707 -62.76 -24.33 23.48
N GLN A 708 -61.85 -25.10 22.90
CA GLN A 708 -60.85 -25.86 23.64
C GLN A 708 -59.91 -24.96 24.45
N LEU A 709 -59.46 -23.83 23.90
CA LEU A 709 -58.66 -22.85 24.61
C LEU A 709 -59.40 -22.30 25.83
N GLN A 710 -60.69 -21.94 25.67
CA GLN A 710 -61.52 -21.44 26.77
C GLN A 710 -61.68 -22.51 27.86
N THR A 711 -62.01 -23.75 27.48
CA THR A 711 -62.11 -24.86 28.44
C THR A 711 -60.78 -25.14 29.12
N MET A 712 -59.67 -25.19 28.38
CA MET A 712 -58.34 -25.44 28.92
C MET A 712 -57.89 -24.32 29.87
N THR A 713 -58.30 -23.08 29.62
CA THR A 713 -58.02 -21.93 30.51
C THR A 713 -58.70 -22.11 31.86
N TYR A 714 -59.92 -22.63 31.89
CA TYR A 714 -60.61 -22.92 33.14
C TYR A 714 -60.03 -24.16 33.84
N VAL A 715 -59.74 -25.22 33.09
CA VAL A 715 -59.12 -26.44 33.63
C VAL A 715 -57.75 -26.16 34.24
N SER A 716 -56.87 -25.42 33.55
CA SER A 716 -55.54 -25.09 34.08
C SER A 716 -55.60 -24.24 35.35
N ARG A 717 -56.57 -23.31 35.43
CA ARG A 717 -56.80 -22.50 36.63
C ARG A 717 -57.41 -23.31 37.77
N LEU A 718 -58.23 -24.31 37.49
CA LEU A 718 -58.76 -25.25 38.49
C LEU A 718 -57.66 -26.18 39.00
N GLU A 719 -56.79 -26.70 38.13
CA GLU A 719 -55.62 -27.50 38.50
C GLU A 719 -54.68 -26.72 39.43
N ALA A 720 -54.40 -25.44 39.12
CA ALA A 720 -53.60 -24.56 39.98
C ALA A 720 -54.22 -24.34 41.38
N LEU A 721 -55.53 -24.49 41.52
CA LEU A 721 -56.25 -24.42 42.79
C LEU A 721 -56.36 -25.80 43.49
N GLY A 722 -55.68 -26.83 42.97
CA GLY A 722 -55.69 -28.20 43.51
C GLY A 722 -56.87 -29.06 43.05
N HIS A 723 -57.67 -28.60 42.07
CA HIS A 723 -58.80 -29.35 41.51
C HIS A 723 -58.42 -30.02 40.19
N ALA A 724 -57.92 -31.25 40.24
CA ALA A 724 -57.61 -32.04 39.05
C ALA A 724 -58.90 -32.42 38.30
N THR A 725 -59.22 -31.69 37.22
CA THR A 725 -60.43 -31.91 36.41
C THR A 725 -60.02 -32.04 34.95
N SER A 726 -60.32 -33.15 34.30
CA SER A 726 -60.04 -33.28 32.85
C SER A 726 -60.96 -32.37 32.02
N VAL A 727 -60.52 -32.04 30.79
CA VAL A 727 -61.32 -31.27 29.80
C VAL A 727 -62.70 -31.90 29.55
N GLN A 728 -62.75 -33.23 29.47
CA GLN A 728 -64.01 -33.98 29.27
C GLN A 728 -64.92 -33.90 30.50
N GLN A 729 -64.37 -34.07 31.70
CA GLN A 729 -65.12 -33.93 32.94
C GLN A 729 -65.67 -32.51 33.07
N PHE A 730 -64.85 -31.48 32.87
CA PHE A 730 -65.29 -30.10 32.95
C PHE A 730 -66.47 -29.82 32.01
N ASN A 731 -66.44 -30.27 30.76
CA ASN A 731 -67.52 -30.05 29.79
C ASN A 731 -68.84 -30.74 30.18
N THR A 732 -68.78 -31.86 30.90
CA THR A 732 -69.97 -32.61 31.35
C THR A 732 -70.51 -32.20 32.73
N MET A 733 -69.72 -31.44 33.51
CA MET A 733 -70.09 -31.00 34.86
C MET A 733 -71.11 -29.86 34.86
N ASP A 734 -72.00 -29.87 35.86
CA ASP A 734 -72.87 -28.72 36.16
C ASP A 734 -72.03 -27.54 36.67
N LYS A 735 -71.98 -26.48 35.88
CA LYS A 735 -71.22 -25.25 36.17
C LYS A 735 -71.74 -24.53 37.40
N CYS A 736 -73.05 -24.57 37.65
CA CYS A 736 -73.65 -23.95 38.83
C CYS A 736 -73.18 -24.65 40.11
N ALA A 737 -73.17 -25.99 40.09
CA ALA A 737 -72.68 -26.79 41.21
C ALA A 737 -71.17 -26.61 41.45
N LEU A 738 -70.37 -26.51 40.37
CA LEU A 738 -68.94 -26.24 40.46
C LEU A 738 -68.66 -24.88 41.12
N ILE A 739 -69.36 -23.82 40.70
CA ILE A 739 -69.23 -22.47 41.25
C ILE A 739 -69.59 -22.44 42.73
N GLU A 740 -70.69 -23.09 43.13
CA GLU A 740 -71.09 -23.20 44.53
C GLU A 740 -70.09 -24.03 45.35
N GLY A 741 -69.52 -25.08 44.77
CA GLY A 741 -68.45 -25.88 45.37
C GLY A 741 -67.19 -25.06 45.62
N LEU A 742 -66.72 -24.31 44.62
CA LEU A 742 -65.55 -23.43 44.70
C LEU A 742 -65.77 -22.31 45.72
N TRP A 743 -66.97 -21.72 45.78
CA TRP A 743 -67.30 -20.75 46.82
C TRP A 743 -67.17 -21.33 48.23
N ARG A 744 -67.65 -22.56 48.45
CA ARG A 744 -67.59 -23.22 49.76
C ARG A 744 -66.17 -23.61 50.16
N SER A 745 -65.35 -24.08 49.22
CA SER A 745 -64.00 -24.58 49.48
C SER A 745 -62.92 -23.49 49.50
N GLN A 746 -63.03 -22.46 48.65
CA GLN A 746 -61.93 -21.54 48.32
C GLN A 746 -62.27 -20.05 48.49
N ARG A 747 -63.31 -19.67 49.26
CA ARG A 747 -63.68 -18.25 49.51
C ARG A 747 -62.55 -17.37 50.08
N HIS A 748 -61.54 -17.99 50.70
CA HIS A 748 -60.41 -17.30 51.33
C HIS A 748 -59.27 -17.02 50.35
N ASN A 749 -59.33 -17.54 49.12
CA ASN A 749 -58.30 -17.35 48.11
C ASN A 749 -58.76 -16.31 47.07
N PRO A 750 -58.06 -15.16 46.92
CA PRO A 750 -58.44 -14.12 45.96
C PRO A 750 -58.43 -14.61 44.51
N THR A 751 -57.48 -15.47 44.14
CA THR A 751 -57.36 -16.03 42.77
C THR A 751 -58.54 -16.94 42.43
N ALA A 752 -59.02 -17.71 43.42
CA ALA A 752 -60.22 -18.54 43.26
C ALA A 752 -61.48 -17.70 43.10
N LEU A 753 -61.59 -16.55 43.77
CA LEU A 753 -62.71 -15.62 43.60
C LEU A 753 -62.72 -14.97 42.23
N ILE A 754 -61.55 -14.61 41.69
CA ILE A 754 -61.46 -14.08 40.33
C ILE A 754 -61.90 -15.13 39.31
N LEU A 755 -61.43 -16.38 39.46
CA LEU A 755 -61.88 -17.51 38.63
C LEU A 755 -63.39 -17.71 38.74
N LEU A 756 -63.94 -17.59 39.94
CA LEU A 756 -65.37 -17.71 40.19
C LEU A 756 -66.15 -16.59 39.51
N THR A 757 -65.68 -15.35 39.56
CA THR A 757 -66.34 -14.23 38.85
C THR A 757 -66.29 -14.39 37.33
N ASP A 758 -65.17 -14.86 36.78
CA ASP A 758 -65.04 -15.14 35.34
C ASP A 758 -65.99 -16.27 34.92
N LEU A 759 -66.07 -17.36 35.70
CA LEU A 759 -67.01 -18.47 35.47
C LEU A 759 -68.48 -18.01 35.59
N CYS A 760 -68.82 -17.21 36.59
CA CYS A 760 -70.17 -16.67 36.74
C CYS A 760 -70.57 -15.78 35.56
N HIS A 761 -69.64 -15.00 35.02
CA HIS A 761 -69.88 -14.15 33.86
C HIS A 761 -70.04 -14.98 32.58
N ASP A 762 -69.06 -15.83 32.25
CA ASP A 762 -69.05 -16.61 31.00
C ASP A 762 -70.19 -17.63 30.92
N TYR A 763 -70.60 -18.22 32.05
CA TYR A 763 -71.71 -19.18 32.11
C TYR A 763 -73.04 -18.56 32.59
N GLN A 764 -73.12 -17.22 32.63
CA GLN A 764 -74.34 -16.46 32.94
C GLN A 764 -75.03 -16.86 34.26
N VAL A 765 -74.25 -17.12 35.31
CA VAL A 765 -74.79 -17.42 36.64
C VAL A 765 -75.17 -16.13 37.35
N THR A 766 -76.47 -15.89 37.47
CA THR A 766 -77.07 -14.60 37.90
C THR A 766 -77.68 -14.61 39.31
N LYS A 767 -77.33 -15.60 40.15
CA LYS A 767 -77.89 -15.72 41.52
C LYS A 767 -77.46 -14.52 42.39
N ALA A 768 -78.42 -13.68 42.77
CA ALA A 768 -78.18 -12.46 43.55
C ALA A 768 -77.50 -12.70 44.91
N SER A 769 -77.83 -13.81 45.59
CA SER A 769 -77.22 -14.18 46.88
C SER A 769 -75.74 -14.53 46.77
N LEU A 770 -75.35 -15.21 45.68
CA LEU A 770 -73.96 -15.55 45.38
C LEU A 770 -73.16 -14.29 45.05
N TRP A 771 -73.66 -13.44 44.14
CA TRP A 771 -72.99 -12.18 43.80
C TRP A 771 -72.86 -11.24 44.99
N GLY A 772 -73.87 -11.16 45.86
CA GLY A 772 -73.77 -10.40 47.10
C GLY A 772 -72.65 -10.88 48.01
N ALA A 773 -72.49 -12.20 48.15
CA ALA A 773 -71.43 -12.79 48.96
C ALA A 773 -70.04 -12.61 48.32
N VAL A 774 -69.92 -12.83 47.01
CA VAL A 774 -68.68 -12.66 46.24
C VAL A 774 -68.20 -11.22 46.26
N LEU A 775 -69.08 -10.24 45.99
CA LEU A 775 -68.73 -8.82 45.99
C LEU A 775 -68.26 -8.34 47.36
N ASN A 776 -68.91 -8.79 48.44
CA ASN A 776 -68.47 -8.47 49.80
C ASN A 776 -67.06 -9.02 50.09
N GLN A 777 -66.78 -10.24 49.66
CA GLN A 777 -65.47 -10.85 49.88
C GLN A 777 -64.37 -10.21 49.00
N VAL A 778 -64.68 -9.91 47.74
CA VAL A 778 -63.82 -9.15 46.82
C VAL A 778 -63.45 -7.79 47.43
N GLN A 779 -64.43 -7.06 47.99
CA GLN A 779 -64.17 -5.80 48.70
C GLN A 779 -63.26 -5.97 49.92
N ASN A 780 -63.45 -7.04 50.70
CA ASN A 780 -62.58 -7.30 51.85
C ASN A 780 -61.12 -7.51 51.42
N PHE A 781 -60.89 -8.18 50.29
CA PHE A 781 -59.55 -8.34 49.73
C PHE A 781 -58.96 -7.05 49.17
N VAL A 782 -59.77 -6.20 48.55
CA VAL A 782 -59.32 -4.87 48.12
C VAL A 782 -58.93 -3.99 49.31
N LYS A 783 -59.73 -4.01 50.39
CA LYS A 783 -59.48 -3.20 51.60
C LYS A 783 -58.25 -3.68 52.38
N SER A 784 -58.01 -4.98 52.42
CA SER A 784 -56.83 -5.58 53.07
C SER A 784 -55.56 -5.50 52.21
N GLY A 785 -55.65 -4.98 50.98
CA GLY A 785 -54.52 -4.86 50.07
C GLY A 785 -54.13 -6.16 49.36
N GLN A 786 -54.88 -7.24 49.56
CA GLN A 786 -54.64 -8.55 48.95
C GLN A 786 -55.15 -8.65 47.49
N MET A 787 -55.84 -7.62 46.99
CA MET A 787 -56.30 -7.55 45.60
C MET A 787 -56.29 -6.10 45.09
N GLU A 788 -55.89 -5.94 43.83
CA GLU A 788 -55.86 -4.64 43.17
C GLU A 788 -57.26 -4.08 42.88
N ILE A 789 -57.39 -2.76 42.96
CA ILE A 789 -58.65 -2.06 42.72
C ILE A 789 -59.16 -2.19 41.27
N GLY A 790 -58.25 -2.28 40.28
CA GLY A 790 -58.61 -2.46 38.87
C GLY A 790 -59.30 -3.80 38.58
N ARG A 791 -59.06 -4.82 39.42
CA ARG A 791 -59.79 -6.10 39.33
C ARG A 791 -61.25 -5.93 39.75
N LEU A 792 -61.50 -5.14 40.79
CA LEU A 792 -62.86 -4.79 41.22
C LEU A 792 -63.58 -3.99 40.14
N GLU A 793 -62.92 -3.00 39.54
CA GLU A 793 -63.47 -2.23 38.42
C GLU A 793 -63.93 -3.12 37.26
N ARG A 794 -63.07 -4.05 36.83
CA ARG A 794 -63.42 -4.99 35.76
C ARG A 794 -64.65 -5.83 36.09
N ILE A 795 -64.74 -6.35 37.30
CA ILE A 795 -65.90 -7.15 37.74
C ILE A 795 -67.17 -6.29 37.75
N LEU A 796 -67.10 -5.05 38.24
CA LEU A 796 -68.24 -4.15 38.30
C LEU A 796 -68.72 -3.70 36.91
N LEU A 797 -67.79 -3.47 35.98
CA LEU A 797 -68.10 -3.17 34.58
C LEU A 797 -68.74 -4.36 33.86
N GLN A 798 -68.42 -5.60 34.23
CA GLN A 798 -69.11 -6.79 33.72
C GLN A 798 -70.53 -6.90 34.29
N VAL A 799 -70.69 -6.67 35.59
CA VAL A 799 -71.95 -6.80 36.33
C VAL A 799 -72.93 -5.67 36.02
N LYS A 800 -72.48 -4.49 35.57
CA LYS A 800 -73.37 -3.36 35.22
C LYS A 800 -74.44 -3.73 34.18
N SER A 801 -74.14 -4.70 33.31
CA SER A 801 -75.04 -5.20 32.27
C SER A 801 -76.24 -6.00 32.80
N LEU A 802 -76.33 -6.24 34.12
CA LEU A 802 -77.32 -7.10 34.77
C LEU A 802 -78.21 -6.30 35.74
N PRO A 803 -79.36 -5.75 35.30
CA PRO A 803 -80.21 -4.86 36.11
C PRO A 803 -80.75 -5.48 37.41
N HIS A 804 -81.00 -6.79 37.42
CA HIS A 804 -81.50 -7.50 38.61
C HIS A 804 -80.49 -7.56 39.77
N LEU A 805 -79.20 -7.30 39.51
CA LEU A 805 -78.16 -7.22 40.55
C LEU A 805 -78.03 -5.81 41.14
N TRP A 806 -78.64 -4.78 40.56
CA TRP A 806 -78.56 -3.40 41.06
C TRP A 806 -79.24 -3.21 42.43
N ILE A 807 -80.18 -4.10 42.76
CA ILE A 807 -80.91 -4.12 44.03
C ILE A 807 -80.04 -4.71 45.16
N VAL A 808 -78.92 -5.38 44.84
CA VAL A 808 -78.04 -6.02 45.83
C VAL A 808 -77.21 -4.95 46.56
N PRO A 809 -77.34 -4.78 47.89
CA PRO A 809 -76.62 -3.73 48.63
C PRO A 809 -75.09 -3.84 48.51
N ALA A 810 -74.57 -5.06 48.38
CA ALA A 810 -73.14 -5.30 48.18
C ALA A 810 -72.61 -4.63 46.91
N LEU A 811 -73.43 -4.46 45.87
CA LEU A 811 -73.03 -3.77 44.63
C LEU A 811 -72.86 -2.26 44.87
N THR A 812 -73.78 -1.63 45.59
CA THR A 812 -73.66 -0.22 46.00
C THR A 812 -72.37 0.03 46.77
N VAL A 813 -72.07 -0.85 47.73
CA VAL A 813 -70.84 -0.74 48.55
C VAL A 813 -69.60 -0.95 47.67
N ALA A 814 -69.65 -1.87 46.70
CA ALA A 814 -68.53 -2.15 45.80
C ALA A 814 -68.16 -0.93 44.95
N TRP A 815 -69.16 -0.30 44.31
CA TRP A 815 -68.95 0.93 43.54
C TRP A 815 -68.50 2.09 44.43
N THR A 816 -69.06 2.23 45.63
CA THR A 816 -68.61 3.23 46.61
C THR A 816 -67.14 3.03 46.97
N THR A 817 -66.71 1.78 47.17
CA THR A 817 -65.29 1.49 47.45
C THR A 817 -64.38 1.77 46.27
N LEU A 818 -64.80 1.44 45.04
CA LEU A 818 -64.03 1.72 43.82
C LEU A 818 -63.80 3.22 43.63
N ILE A 819 -64.88 4.00 43.70
CA ILE A 819 -64.85 5.43 43.41
C ILE A 819 -64.10 6.20 44.50
N ASN A 820 -64.23 5.81 45.77
CA ASN A 820 -63.52 6.47 46.87
C ASN A 820 -62.02 6.10 46.93
N TYR A 821 -61.62 4.96 46.40
CA TYR A 821 -60.28 4.40 46.59
C TYR A 821 -59.13 5.36 46.22
N PRO A 822 -59.07 5.97 45.01
CA PRO A 822 -57.95 6.86 44.68
C PRO A 822 -57.95 8.13 45.52
N PHE A 823 -59.13 8.65 45.89
CA PHE A 823 -59.24 9.82 46.78
C PHE A 823 -58.73 9.54 48.20
N THR A 824 -58.86 8.30 48.68
CA THR A 824 -58.29 7.90 49.98
C THR A 824 -56.77 7.69 49.96
N LYS A 825 -56.18 7.41 48.78
CA LYS A 825 -54.74 7.17 48.62
C LYS A 825 -53.95 8.40 48.19
N ALA A 826 -54.60 9.38 47.55
CA ALA A 826 -53.96 10.62 47.15
C ALA A 826 -53.57 11.45 48.39
N SER A 827 -52.42 12.10 48.31
CA SER A 827 -51.97 13.10 49.28
C SER A 827 -51.64 14.41 48.54
N TYR A 828 -51.75 15.53 49.24
CA TYR A 828 -51.39 16.83 48.66
C TYR A 828 -49.88 17.09 48.80
N PRO A 829 -49.16 17.53 47.76
CA PRO A 829 -49.62 17.84 46.40
C PRO A 829 -49.88 16.59 45.56
N VAL A 830 -50.95 16.62 44.76
CA VAL A 830 -51.41 15.48 43.95
C VAL A 830 -50.48 15.26 42.76
N SER A 831 -49.92 14.05 42.61
CA SER A 831 -49.11 13.69 41.44
C SER A 831 -49.98 13.51 40.20
N GLU A 832 -49.41 13.72 39.00
CA GLU A 832 -50.13 13.60 37.72
C GLU A 832 -50.82 12.23 37.54
N GLN A 833 -50.16 11.13 37.96
CA GLN A 833 -50.74 9.78 37.94
C GLN A 833 -51.92 9.61 38.92
N SER A 834 -51.83 10.20 40.12
CA SER A 834 -52.90 10.14 41.11
C SER A 834 -54.10 11.03 40.70
N LEU A 835 -53.84 12.16 40.05
CA LEU A 835 -54.86 13.03 39.47
C LEU A 835 -55.62 12.31 38.34
N ALA A 836 -54.90 11.64 37.43
CA ALA A 836 -55.51 10.82 36.37
C ALA A 836 -56.39 9.70 36.94
N SER A 837 -55.97 9.05 38.02
CA SER A 837 -56.75 8.00 38.69
C SER A 837 -58.02 8.54 39.36
N CYS A 838 -57.96 9.73 39.96
CA CYS A 838 -59.12 10.43 40.51
C CYS A 838 -60.10 10.85 39.40
N LEU A 839 -59.61 11.39 38.29
CA LEU A 839 -60.41 11.76 37.10
C LEU A 839 -61.14 10.54 36.54
N HIS A 840 -60.43 9.41 36.38
CA HIS A 840 -61.02 8.14 35.92
C HIS A 840 -62.14 7.68 36.85
N SER A 841 -61.98 7.81 38.17
CA SER A 841 -63.03 7.43 39.12
C SER A 841 -64.26 8.32 39.07
N VAL A 842 -64.09 9.61 38.77
CA VAL A 842 -65.22 10.51 38.51
C VAL A 842 -65.90 10.17 37.19
N ASP A 843 -65.14 9.83 36.14
CA ASP A 843 -65.72 9.37 34.87
C ASP A 843 -66.56 8.09 35.04
N LEU A 844 -66.03 7.12 35.78
CA LEU A 844 -66.75 5.89 36.15
C LEU A 844 -68.05 6.19 36.91
N LEU A 845 -68.03 7.14 37.85
CA LEU A 845 -69.22 7.58 38.58
C LEU A 845 -70.29 8.17 37.64
N LEU A 846 -69.89 9.09 36.76
CA LEU A 846 -70.80 9.83 35.89
C LEU A 846 -71.39 8.98 34.76
N ARG A 847 -70.61 8.05 34.19
CA ARG A 847 -70.96 7.37 32.94
C ARG A 847 -71.26 5.89 33.07
N HIS A 848 -70.78 5.25 34.12
CA HIS A 848 -70.76 3.78 34.20
C HIS A 848 -71.37 3.21 35.47
N CYS A 849 -71.54 4.00 36.52
CA CYS A 849 -72.15 3.56 37.77
C CYS A 849 -73.68 3.43 37.64
N PRO A 850 -74.26 2.23 37.82
CA PRO A 850 -75.70 2.02 37.74
C PRO A 850 -76.45 2.26 39.07
N VAL A 851 -75.73 2.63 40.14
CA VAL A 851 -76.26 2.71 41.51
C VAL A 851 -76.00 4.08 42.11
N ILE A 852 -76.92 4.53 42.99
CA ILE A 852 -76.80 5.80 43.72
C ILE A 852 -75.75 5.65 44.83
N ILE A 853 -74.75 6.54 44.84
CA ILE A 853 -73.64 6.54 45.80
C ILE A 853 -73.65 7.86 46.56
N SER A 854 -73.33 7.81 47.86
CA SER A 854 -73.23 9.03 48.68
C SER A 854 -72.01 9.86 48.27
N ILE A 855 -72.26 11.12 47.91
CA ILE A 855 -71.26 12.05 47.36
C ILE A 855 -70.54 12.86 48.46
N ALA A 856 -71.14 13.01 49.65
CA ALA A 856 -70.58 13.78 50.76
C ALA A 856 -69.13 13.42 51.17
N PRO A 857 -68.69 12.13 51.20
CA PRO A 857 -67.30 11.79 51.48
C PRO A 857 -66.34 12.24 50.37
N LEU A 858 -66.75 12.14 49.10
CA LEU A 858 -65.93 12.53 47.94
C LEU A 858 -65.66 14.04 47.93
N LEU A 859 -66.67 14.85 48.25
CA LEU A 859 -66.54 16.29 48.34
C LEU A 859 -65.53 16.70 49.43
N LYS A 860 -65.53 15.99 50.58
CA LYS A 860 -64.53 16.20 51.64
C LYS A 860 -63.12 15.86 51.18
N TYR A 861 -62.93 14.75 50.46
CA TYR A 861 -61.62 14.40 49.92
C TYR A 861 -61.13 15.41 48.87
N CYS A 862 -61.99 15.87 47.97
CA CYS A 862 -61.64 16.89 46.98
C CYS A 862 -61.24 18.22 47.63
N ALA A 863 -61.91 18.60 48.73
CA ALA A 863 -61.53 19.78 49.52
C ALA A 863 -60.14 19.61 50.16
N THR A 864 -59.83 18.44 50.73
CA THR A 864 -58.51 18.16 51.32
C THR A 864 -57.37 18.10 50.30
N LEU A 865 -57.68 17.67 49.06
CA LEU A 865 -56.70 17.54 47.97
C LEU A 865 -56.57 18.81 47.10
N GLN A 866 -57.33 19.87 47.42
CA GLN A 866 -57.40 21.11 46.64
C GLN A 866 -57.77 20.91 45.16
N LEU A 867 -58.77 20.05 44.91
CA LEU A 867 -59.33 19.76 43.58
C LEU A 867 -60.77 20.29 43.43
N PRO A 868 -61.00 21.61 43.50
CA PRO A 868 -62.33 22.20 43.50
C PRO A 868 -63.10 21.97 42.18
N MET A 869 -62.42 21.89 41.04
CA MET A 869 -63.08 21.59 39.76
C MET A 869 -63.67 20.17 39.70
N LEU A 870 -63.02 19.20 40.33
CA LEU A 870 -63.56 17.84 40.44
C LEU A 870 -64.70 17.76 41.45
N ALA A 871 -64.63 18.53 42.54
CA ALA A 871 -65.73 18.65 43.50
C ALA A 871 -67.00 19.19 42.81
N LEU A 872 -66.88 20.20 41.94
CA LEU A 872 -67.99 20.73 41.16
C LEU A 872 -68.54 19.71 40.15
N ALA A 873 -67.68 18.95 39.47
CA ALA A 873 -68.10 17.89 38.55
C ALA A 873 -68.89 16.78 39.25
N ILE A 874 -68.47 16.39 40.45
CA ILE A 874 -69.13 15.38 41.28
C ILE A 874 -70.46 15.92 41.83
N ALA A 875 -70.48 17.15 42.34
CA ALA A 875 -71.69 17.78 42.87
C ALA A 875 -72.76 17.99 41.78
N ALA A 876 -72.37 18.31 40.55
CA ALA A 876 -73.29 18.47 39.42
C ALA A 876 -73.96 17.15 38.99
N ALA A 877 -73.45 16.01 39.43
CA ALA A 877 -74.03 14.70 39.19
C ALA A 877 -75.16 14.33 40.17
N ASP A 878 -75.23 15.01 41.33
CA ASP A 878 -76.22 14.75 42.36
C ASP A 878 -77.50 15.54 42.07
N GLN A 879 -78.57 14.86 41.67
CA GLN A 879 -79.89 15.49 41.53
C GLN A 879 -80.75 15.32 42.78
N VAL A 880 -80.26 14.62 43.82
CA VAL A 880 -81.07 14.16 44.97
C VAL A 880 -80.72 14.90 46.24
N GLU A 881 -79.43 15.05 46.56
CA GLU A 881 -78.96 15.93 47.64
C GLU A 881 -78.52 17.25 47.01
N GLY A 882 -79.46 18.21 46.90
CA GLY A 882 -79.20 19.53 46.32
C GLY A 882 -78.14 20.29 47.10
N HIS A 883 -76.87 20.04 46.79
CA HIS A 883 -75.75 20.87 47.21
C HIS A 883 -75.73 22.09 46.29
N ASP A 884 -75.87 23.28 46.87
CA ASP A 884 -75.84 24.54 46.11
C ASP A 884 -74.48 24.67 45.41
N LEU A 885 -74.47 24.37 44.11
CA LEU A 885 -73.27 24.45 43.26
C LEU A 885 -72.68 25.87 43.28
N GLN A 886 -73.55 26.88 43.44
CA GLN A 886 -73.16 28.28 43.61
C GLN A 886 -72.43 28.53 44.93
N ASP A 887 -72.87 27.91 46.03
CA ASP A 887 -72.22 28.05 47.34
C ASP A 887 -70.84 27.39 47.35
N LEU A 888 -70.69 26.22 46.73
CA LEU A 888 -69.40 25.55 46.59
C LEU A 888 -68.44 26.31 45.67
N ALA A 889 -68.95 26.88 44.57
CA ALA A 889 -68.14 27.72 43.67
C ALA A 889 -67.67 29.02 44.36
N SER A 890 -68.53 29.66 45.16
CA SER A 890 -68.22 30.93 45.84
C SER A 890 -67.14 30.80 46.94
N GLN A 891 -66.94 29.61 47.50
CA GLN A 891 -65.93 29.33 48.52
C GLN A 891 -64.50 29.18 47.95
N THR A 892 -64.36 29.12 46.63
CA THR A 892 -63.06 28.89 45.96
C THR A 892 -62.70 30.04 45.01
N PRO A 893 -61.44 30.47 44.95
CA PRO A 893 -61.06 31.57 44.06
C PRO A 893 -61.28 31.22 42.59
N VAL A 894 -61.99 32.09 41.87
CA VAL A 894 -62.36 31.90 40.45
C VAL A 894 -61.15 31.68 39.54
N ALA A 895 -60.01 32.31 39.85
CA ALA A 895 -58.75 32.12 39.12
C ALA A 895 -58.22 30.67 39.21
N THR A 896 -58.37 30.04 40.36
CA THR A 896 -57.93 28.65 40.61
C THR A 896 -58.85 27.66 39.91
N LEU A 897 -60.18 27.91 39.91
CA LEU A 897 -61.15 27.12 39.17
C LEU A 897 -60.87 27.15 37.66
N ARG A 898 -60.61 28.34 37.08
CA ARG A 898 -60.32 28.47 35.64
C ARG A 898 -59.02 27.81 35.22
N SER A 899 -57.96 27.96 36.03
CA SER A 899 -56.67 27.32 35.76
C SER A 899 -56.82 25.79 35.73
N GLN A 900 -57.48 25.20 36.72
CA GLN A 900 -57.69 23.76 36.77
C GLN A 900 -58.66 23.26 35.68
N TYR A 901 -59.69 24.04 35.33
CA TYR A 901 -60.59 23.68 34.23
C TYR A 901 -59.84 23.65 32.89
N GLN A 902 -58.99 24.63 32.59
CA GLN A 902 -58.22 24.64 31.35
C GLN A 902 -57.22 23.48 31.25
N GLU A 903 -56.59 23.10 32.37
CA GLU A 903 -55.67 21.97 32.46
C GLU A 903 -56.39 20.63 32.24
N LEU A 904 -57.57 20.47 32.86
CA LEU A 904 -58.33 19.22 32.87
C LEU A 904 -59.29 19.04 31.68
N LYS A 905 -59.68 20.12 30.98
CA LYS A 905 -60.61 20.07 29.84
C LYS A 905 -60.10 19.20 28.69
N SER A 906 -58.78 19.09 28.55
CA SER A 906 -58.15 18.26 27.51
C SER A 906 -58.29 16.75 27.77
N THR A 907 -58.45 16.34 29.03
CA THR A 907 -58.43 14.93 29.47
C THR A 907 -59.78 14.45 30.00
N PHE A 908 -60.66 15.34 30.47
CA PHE A 908 -61.95 15.01 31.06
C PHE A 908 -63.07 15.93 30.55
N THR A 909 -64.21 15.35 30.19
CA THR A 909 -65.39 16.09 29.75
C THR A 909 -66.29 16.40 30.94
N PHE A 910 -66.42 17.68 31.26
CA PHE A 910 -67.26 18.12 32.37
C PHE A 910 -68.76 18.07 32.02
N PRO A 911 -69.65 17.88 33.01
CA PRO A 911 -71.09 18.05 32.81
C PRO A 911 -71.41 19.48 32.35
N LYS A 912 -72.36 19.63 31.42
CA LYS A 912 -72.76 20.94 30.85
C LYS A 912 -73.14 21.98 31.92
N SER A 913 -73.79 21.54 33.00
CA SER A 913 -74.15 22.41 34.13
C SER A 913 -72.94 23.06 34.82
N VAL A 914 -71.77 22.41 34.81
CA VAL A 914 -70.52 22.98 35.35
C VAL A 914 -69.90 23.95 34.36
N GLU A 915 -70.00 23.68 33.05
CA GLU A 915 -69.54 24.59 32.01
C GLU A 915 -70.38 25.88 31.98
N ASP A 916 -71.71 25.76 32.04
CA ASP A 916 -72.65 26.89 32.12
C ASP A 916 -72.39 27.75 33.39
N LEU A 917 -72.08 27.12 34.53
CA LEU A 917 -71.76 27.82 35.78
C LEU A 917 -70.43 28.59 35.71
N LEU A 918 -69.41 28.06 35.01
CA LEU A 918 -68.14 28.76 34.80
C LEU A 918 -68.28 29.96 33.87
N GLU A 919 -69.18 29.88 32.88
CA GLU A 919 -69.54 31.00 31.99
C GLU A 919 -70.34 32.09 32.74
N CYS A 920 -71.22 31.73 33.67
CA CYS A 920 -71.95 32.71 34.50
C CYS A 920 -71.11 33.39 35.60
N LEU A 921 -69.92 32.88 35.93
CA LEU A 921 -68.99 33.48 36.89
C LEU A 921 -68.00 34.47 36.23
N GLU A 922 -68.15 34.73 34.92
CA GLU A 922 -67.61 35.91 34.22
C GLU A 922 -68.35 37.20 34.61
#